data_AF-A0A0G2G871-F1
#
_entry.id   AF-A0A0G2G871-F1
#
_cell.length_a   1.000
_cell.length_b   1.000
_cell.length_c   1.000
_cell.angle_alpha   90.00
_cell.angle_beta   90.00
_cell.angle_gamma   90.00
#
_symmetry.space_group_name_H-M   'P 1'
#
loop_
_entity.id
_entity.type
_entity.pdbx_description
1 polymer ?
#
loop_
_entity_poly.entity_id
_entity_poly.type
_entity_poly.pdbx_seq_one_letter_code
_entity_poly.pdbx_strand_id
1 'polypeptide(L)'
;MKIAPRPWNERGHADHGWLYTYHTFSFASYWSPEHESFGPLRVINEDRVAPGTGFGAHSHAEFLIWSYIVRGELEHKDSMGNLERLRRGDVQFTSAGTGIRHSEFNRNRDDEVHFLQIWAKPAVSRLAPAYTTRNFPDELKINRLCRVMESVDRHDGGDGESDPIPLHADVSMSASLLEPGVKVRHQLVADGERKVYAHVVMSGREQPKDGGAAIRIGDKVLREGDGAYVEGLKGPGEVVVESKLTLSMENFITGFPGHEHQHRAAMLKVLGKEKYDFFFDKWLEYFFTDKDAEFFASKGLNCLRIPFNYRHFEDDMNPRVLKESGFKHLDRVVDLCAKHRIYTILDMHTVPGGQHGDWHADNATNYGAFWDYKDHQDRTVWLWEQIASRYKDNTWVAGYNPINEPCDPLHWRLPAFYDRIEAAIRKIDPRHILWLDGNTFAMEWKYFDKKLPNAVYALHDYTMMGFPKGEKFTGSTEQKAKLERQFLRKAEFMYKFETPIWNGEFGPVYANPELDADHAAVNATRYDVLSTQLGIYDKYKIHWSIWLYKDIGVQGMVHTSPRSRWNRTIAPFLVRKRELQLDAWGRHPSKQVEDVVDPLVAWIDRVAPTSAQQYPTPWHTERQITRLINQIWLSTCLQDEFARLFEGMSFEDLDECARSFAFEECVQREGLNRALEEHSAVPELAADWRRPAYKPSDPQEAIGV
;
A
#
# COMPACT_ATOMS: atom_id res chain seq x y z
N MET A 1 30.41 -9.08 -4.00
CA MET A 1 29.75 -7.97 -3.30
C MET A 1 29.54 -8.35 -1.83
N LYS A 2 30.04 -7.53 -0.91
CA LYS A 2 29.83 -7.60 0.54
C LYS A 2 29.20 -6.28 0.95
N ILE A 3 28.11 -6.31 1.71
CA ILE A 3 27.42 -5.11 2.19
C ILE A 3 27.51 -5.11 3.72
N ALA A 4 28.16 -4.10 4.29
CA ALA A 4 28.21 -3.84 5.72
C ALA A 4 27.40 -2.57 6.01
N PRO A 5 26.21 -2.67 6.63
CA PRO A 5 25.46 -1.50 7.07
C PRO A 5 26.26 -0.63 8.04
N ARG A 6 25.90 0.64 8.10
CA ARG A 6 26.40 1.64 9.04
C ARG A 6 25.18 2.32 9.68
N PRO A 7 24.58 1.73 10.73
CA PRO A 7 23.36 2.23 11.36
C PRO A 7 23.50 3.67 11.86
N TRP A 8 22.44 4.45 11.74
CA TRP A 8 22.42 5.89 12.09
C TRP A 8 22.92 6.17 13.52
N ASN A 9 22.57 5.30 14.47
CA ASN A 9 22.85 5.40 15.90
C ASN A 9 24.23 4.85 16.30
N GLU A 10 24.96 4.20 15.38
CA GLU A 10 26.36 3.82 15.58
C GLU A 10 27.34 4.89 15.05
N ARG A 11 26.83 5.87 14.27
CA ARG A 11 27.59 7.05 13.84
C ARG A 11 28.01 7.87 15.05
N GLY A 12 29.13 8.60 14.94
CA GLY A 12 29.46 9.62 15.92
C GLY A 12 28.33 10.65 15.98
N HIS A 13 27.97 11.13 17.15
CA HIS A 13 26.89 12.10 17.31
C HIS A 13 27.29 13.19 18.30
N ALA A 14 26.96 14.44 17.98
CA ALA A 14 27.11 15.57 18.90
C ALA A 14 25.96 16.56 18.75
N ASP A 15 25.44 17.01 19.89
CA ASP A 15 24.55 18.17 20.01
C ASP A 15 25.28 19.24 20.84
N HIS A 16 25.58 20.37 20.21
CA HIS A 16 26.20 21.54 20.83
C HIS A 16 25.21 22.71 21.00
N GLY A 17 23.90 22.46 20.84
CA GLY A 17 22.83 23.44 20.83
C GLY A 17 22.77 24.28 19.55
N TRP A 18 23.92 24.71 19.03
CA TRP A 18 24.04 25.43 17.76
C TRP A 18 24.30 24.50 16.56
N LEU A 19 24.91 23.34 16.80
CA LEU A 19 25.19 22.29 15.80
C LEU A 19 24.67 20.96 16.32
N TYR A 20 23.87 20.28 15.52
CA TYR A 20 23.43 18.90 15.73
C TYR A 20 23.94 18.06 14.55
N THR A 21 24.83 17.11 14.80
CA THR A 21 25.62 16.45 13.76
C THR A 21 25.76 14.94 13.95
N TYR A 22 25.75 14.19 12.83
CA TYR A 22 26.24 12.82 12.78
C TYR A 22 27.49 12.68 11.92
N HIS A 23 28.49 11.97 12.45
CA HIS A 23 29.76 11.67 11.80
C HIS A 23 29.80 10.20 11.35
N THR A 24 29.74 9.96 10.03
CA THR A 24 29.94 8.61 9.48
C THR A 24 31.36 8.09 9.73
N PHE A 25 32.35 8.98 9.62
CA PHE A 25 33.79 8.72 9.79
C PHE A 25 34.35 9.47 11.01
N SER A 26 35.51 9.04 11.52
CA SER A 26 36.25 9.70 12.61
C SER A 26 36.47 11.19 12.35
N PHE A 27 35.83 12.08 13.11
CA PHE A 27 35.82 13.52 12.88
C PHE A 27 35.66 14.29 14.19
N ALA A 28 36.29 15.46 14.29
CA ALA A 28 36.34 16.26 15.51
C ALA A 28 36.75 15.43 16.74
N SER A 29 35.92 15.37 17.78
CA SER A 29 36.14 14.55 18.98
C SER A 29 35.66 13.10 18.85
N TYR A 30 34.97 12.74 17.77
CA TYR A 30 34.56 11.36 17.50
C TYR A 30 35.68 10.59 16.82
N TRP A 31 36.06 9.45 17.39
CA TRP A 31 37.09 8.57 16.83
C TRP A 31 36.68 7.10 16.91
N SER A 32 36.80 6.41 15.77
CA SER A 32 36.70 4.96 15.57
C SER A 32 37.72 4.56 14.49
N PRO A 33 38.69 3.68 14.80
CA PRO A 33 39.71 3.24 13.84
C PRO A 33 39.12 2.43 12.68
N GLU A 34 37.94 1.82 12.86
CA GLU A 34 37.18 1.11 11.82
C GLU A 34 36.58 2.06 10.77
N HIS A 35 36.47 3.35 11.09
CA HIS A 35 35.77 4.36 10.30
C HIS A 35 36.65 5.59 10.04
N GLU A 36 37.93 5.43 9.75
CA GLU A 36 38.81 6.56 9.39
C GLU A 36 38.62 7.06 7.95
N SER A 37 38.40 6.17 6.99
CA SER A 37 38.15 6.52 5.57
C SER A 37 37.64 5.32 4.77
N PHE A 38 37.07 5.55 3.60
CA PHE A 38 36.61 4.49 2.69
C PHE A 38 37.01 4.81 1.24
N GLY A 39 38.16 4.28 0.80
CA GLY A 39 38.81 4.78 -0.41
C GLY A 39 39.29 6.22 -0.21
N PRO A 40 39.08 7.14 -1.16
CA PRO A 40 39.45 8.55 -0.97
C PRO A 40 38.49 9.30 -0.03
N LEU A 41 37.28 8.79 0.21
CA LEU A 41 36.26 9.41 1.06
C LEU A 41 36.73 9.45 2.52
N ARG A 42 36.73 10.64 3.13
CA ARG A 42 37.24 10.90 4.48
C ARG A 42 36.19 11.41 5.45
N VAL A 43 35.20 12.17 4.99
CA VAL A 43 34.15 12.75 5.83
C VAL A 43 32.81 12.62 5.10
N ILE A 44 31.78 12.22 5.83
CA ILE A 44 30.37 12.49 5.57
C ILE A 44 29.83 12.87 6.94
N ASN A 45 29.58 14.16 7.13
CA ASN A 45 28.82 14.65 8.26
C ASN A 45 27.42 15.03 7.78
N GLU A 46 26.43 14.79 8.65
CA GLU A 46 25.05 15.19 8.42
C GLU A 46 24.68 16.24 9.46
N ASP A 47 24.78 17.49 9.05
CA ASP A 47 24.86 18.66 9.92
C ASP A 47 23.56 19.47 9.90
N ARG A 48 23.11 19.89 11.08
CA ARG A 48 22.03 20.85 11.27
C ARG A 48 22.52 22.02 12.11
N VAL A 49 22.49 23.22 11.52
CA VAL A 49 23.01 24.45 12.14
C VAL A 49 21.84 25.37 12.51
N ALA A 50 21.78 25.76 13.77
CA ALA A 50 20.72 26.58 14.36
C ALA A 50 20.69 28.01 13.76
N PRO A 51 19.52 28.68 13.75
CA PRO A 51 19.37 30.00 13.15
C PRO A 51 20.39 31.03 13.67
N GLY A 52 20.96 31.82 12.76
CA GLY A 52 21.95 32.87 13.06
C GLY A 52 23.33 32.38 13.53
N THR A 53 23.57 31.06 13.63
CA THR A 53 24.83 30.48 14.11
C THR A 53 25.66 29.87 12.96
N GLY A 54 26.85 29.34 13.25
CA GLY A 54 27.70 28.79 12.21
C GLY A 54 29.14 28.49 12.63
N PHE A 55 29.87 27.90 11.69
CA PHE A 55 31.30 27.62 11.78
C PHE A 55 32.08 28.91 11.53
N GLY A 56 32.77 29.39 12.58
CA GLY A 56 33.67 30.54 12.48
C GLY A 56 34.86 30.30 11.53
N ALA A 57 35.60 31.36 11.20
CA ALA A 57 36.65 31.32 10.17
C ALA A 57 37.84 30.40 10.52
N HIS A 58 37.84 29.19 9.97
CA HIS A 58 38.81 28.11 10.20
C HIS A 58 39.56 27.74 8.92
N SER A 59 40.62 26.92 9.04
CA SER A 59 41.53 26.61 7.92
C SER A 59 41.47 25.14 7.50
N HIS A 60 41.52 24.89 6.20
CA HIS A 60 41.74 23.55 5.62
C HIS A 60 42.88 23.59 4.59
N ALA A 61 43.52 22.43 4.38
CA ALA A 61 44.52 22.19 3.34
C ALA A 61 44.47 20.69 2.97
N GLU A 62 44.93 20.35 1.76
CA GLU A 62 45.04 18.97 1.26
C GLU A 62 43.73 18.13 1.35
N PHE A 63 42.57 18.80 1.23
CA PHE A 63 41.24 18.16 1.15
C PHE A 63 40.40 18.74 0.00
N LEU A 64 39.51 17.89 -0.53
CA LEU A 64 38.47 18.24 -1.48
C LEU A 64 37.15 18.20 -0.70
N ILE A 65 36.45 19.31 -0.60
CA ILE A 65 35.35 19.55 0.35
C ILE A 65 34.11 19.97 -0.43
N TRP A 66 32.94 19.39 -0.16
CA TRP A 66 31.68 19.89 -0.69
C TRP A 66 30.51 19.84 0.30
N SER A 67 29.63 20.84 0.15
CA SER A 67 28.39 21.00 0.91
C SER A 67 27.22 20.64 -0.01
N TYR A 68 26.43 19.62 0.35
CA TYR A 68 25.19 19.25 -0.34
C TYR A 68 23.99 19.68 0.50
N ILE A 69 23.26 20.72 0.08
CA ILE A 69 22.17 21.30 0.89
C ILE A 69 20.89 20.46 0.77
N VAL A 70 20.37 20.01 1.91
CA VAL A 70 19.13 19.22 2.00
C VAL A 70 17.92 20.14 2.24
N ARG A 71 18.04 21.10 3.17
CA ARG A 71 16.99 22.09 3.51
C ARG A 71 17.62 23.36 4.09
N GLY A 72 17.00 24.52 3.86
CA GLY A 72 17.43 25.81 4.42
C GLY A 72 18.45 26.56 3.55
N GLU A 73 19.19 27.49 4.16
CA GLU A 73 20.20 28.33 3.50
C GLU A 73 21.51 28.35 4.30
N LEU A 74 22.65 28.10 3.64
CA LEU A 74 23.99 28.18 4.21
C LEU A 74 24.80 29.29 3.54
N GLU A 75 25.27 30.29 4.29
CA GLU A 75 26.21 31.29 3.78
C GLU A 75 27.64 30.76 3.86
N HIS A 76 28.29 30.52 2.73
CA HIS A 76 29.72 30.23 2.63
C HIS A 76 30.50 31.52 2.44
N LYS A 77 31.65 31.66 3.11
CA LYS A 77 32.61 32.74 2.85
C LYS A 77 34.05 32.25 3.00
N ASP A 78 34.93 32.61 2.07
CA ASP A 78 36.34 32.21 2.12
C ASP A 78 37.37 33.33 1.90
N SER A 79 38.65 32.96 2.02
CA SER A 79 39.83 33.80 1.84
C SER A 79 40.21 34.11 0.40
N MET A 80 39.57 33.48 -0.60
CA MET A 80 39.71 33.84 -2.01
C MET A 80 38.75 34.97 -2.40
N GLY A 81 37.77 35.25 -1.55
CA GLY A 81 36.82 36.35 -1.70
C GLY A 81 35.40 35.90 -2.04
N ASN A 82 35.15 34.59 -2.14
CA ASN A 82 33.82 34.07 -2.44
C ASN A 82 32.89 34.32 -1.24
N LEU A 83 31.63 34.66 -1.54
CA LEU A 83 30.55 34.83 -0.57
C LEU A 83 29.24 34.42 -1.25
N GLU A 84 28.70 33.27 -0.87
CA GLU A 84 27.51 32.69 -1.51
C GLU A 84 26.50 32.21 -0.48
N ARG A 85 25.23 32.07 -0.91
CA ARG A 85 24.11 31.57 -0.10
C ARG A 85 23.50 30.37 -0.77
N LEU A 86 23.89 29.20 -0.27
CA LEU A 86 23.59 27.89 -0.82
C LEU A 86 22.23 27.42 -0.32
N ARG A 87 21.40 26.91 -1.21
CA ARG A 87 20.04 26.43 -0.96
C ARG A 87 19.88 25.01 -1.48
N ARG A 88 18.74 24.37 -1.19
CA ARG A 88 18.44 23.01 -1.68
C ARG A 88 18.60 22.95 -3.20
N GLY A 89 19.43 22.02 -3.66
CA GLY A 89 19.84 21.89 -5.07
C GLY A 89 21.28 22.34 -5.30
N ASP A 90 21.77 23.34 -4.58
CA ASP A 90 23.15 23.80 -4.69
C ASP A 90 24.12 22.80 -4.07
N VAL A 91 25.22 22.58 -4.80
CA VAL A 91 26.39 21.86 -4.33
C VAL A 91 27.59 22.79 -4.48
N GLN A 92 28.08 23.26 -3.35
CA GLN A 92 29.30 24.04 -3.25
C GLN A 92 30.48 23.09 -3.10
N PHE A 93 31.57 23.37 -3.81
CA PHE A 93 32.81 22.61 -3.78
C PHE A 93 34.02 23.53 -3.60
N THR A 94 34.95 23.08 -2.77
CA THR A 94 36.24 23.71 -2.48
C THR A 94 37.35 22.67 -2.60
N SER A 95 38.31 22.91 -3.48
CA SER A 95 39.64 22.29 -3.36
C SER A 95 40.45 23.15 -2.39
N ALA A 96 40.74 22.66 -1.19
CA ALA A 96 41.47 23.43 -0.18
C ALA A 96 42.95 23.59 -0.54
N GLY A 97 43.51 22.64 -1.29
CA GLY A 97 44.84 22.74 -1.88
C GLY A 97 45.95 23.08 -0.87
N THR A 98 46.80 24.04 -1.22
CA THR A 98 47.87 24.57 -0.35
C THR A 98 47.37 25.35 0.88
N GLY A 99 46.07 25.64 0.97
CA GLY A 99 45.43 26.23 2.14
C GLY A 99 44.32 27.21 1.79
N ILE A 100 43.16 27.06 2.42
CA ILE A 100 42.04 28.01 2.40
C ILE A 100 41.56 28.29 3.81
N ARG A 101 41.09 29.52 4.07
CA ARG A 101 40.30 29.83 5.27
C ARG A 101 38.86 30.10 4.88
N HIS A 102 37.91 29.49 5.57
CA HIS A 102 36.49 29.65 5.29
C HIS A 102 35.61 29.63 6.54
N SER A 103 34.36 30.07 6.40
CA SER A 103 33.33 30.10 7.43
C SER A 103 31.96 29.84 6.82
N GLU A 104 31.13 29.09 7.52
CA GLU A 104 29.82 28.63 7.04
C GLU A 104 28.76 29.01 8.08
N PHE A 105 27.82 29.89 7.73
CA PHE A 105 26.82 30.42 8.65
C PHE A 105 25.40 30.18 8.17
N ASN A 106 24.54 29.67 9.06
CA ASN A 106 23.11 29.80 8.88
C ASN A 106 22.73 31.28 9.12
N ARG A 107 22.38 31.98 8.05
CA ARG A 107 21.97 33.39 8.10
C ARG A 107 20.47 33.58 8.14
N ASN A 108 19.69 32.52 7.97
CA ASN A 108 18.29 32.51 8.33
C ASN A 108 18.20 32.67 9.87
N ARG A 109 17.23 33.46 10.34
CA ARG A 109 16.98 33.69 11.77
C ARG A 109 15.83 32.87 12.33
N ASP A 110 15.06 32.25 11.44
CA ASP A 110 13.80 31.57 11.75
C ASP A 110 13.94 30.04 11.58
N ASP A 111 14.68 29.57 10.56
CA ASP A 111 14.86 28.14 10.26
C ASP A 111 16.29 27.61 10.47
N GLU A 112 16.41 26.32 10.84
CA GLU A 112 17.68 25.58 10.76
C GLU A 112 18.03 25.20 9.32
N VAL A 113 19.33 25.20 8.99
CA VAL A 113 19.85 24.63 7.74
C VAL A 113 20.33 23.20 7.98
N HIS A 114 19.98 22.28 7.09
CA HIS A 114 20.36 20.87 7.09
C HIS A 114 21.09 20.53 5.79
N PHE A 115 22.29 19.99 5.91
CA PHE A 115 23.17 19.68 4.78
C PHE A 115 24.08 18.49 5.08
N LEU A 116 24.67 17.92 4.03
CA LEU A 116 25.80 17.01 4.15
C LEU A 116 27.10 17.76 3.88
N GLN A 117 28.08 17.59 4.76
CA GLN A 117 29.45 18.10 4.61
C GLN A 117 30.35 16.90 4.29
N ILE A 118 30.86 16.84 3.06
CA ILE A 118 31.47 15.64 2.48
C ILE A 118 32.89 15.95 2.01
N TRP A 119 33.89 15.19 2.47
CA TRP A 119 35.29 15.42 2.11
C TRP A 119 35.94 14.18 1.52
N ALA A 120 36.81 14.39 0.52
CA ALA A 120 37.73 13.39 -0.02
C ALA A 120 39.20 13.86 0.09
N LYS A 121 40.12 12.90 0.19
CA LYS A 121 41.56 13.14 0.02
C LYS A 121 41.87 13.29 -1.47
N PRO A 122 42.62 14.32 -1.90
CA PRO A 122 43.05 14.44 -3.29
C PRO A 122 44.11 13.39 -3.63
N ALA A 123 44.10 12.94 -4.88
CA ALA A 123 45.16 12.09 -5.47
C ALA A 123 46.43 12.88 -5.81
N VAL A 124 46.33 14.22 -5.87
CA VAL A 124 47.43 15.15 -6.16
C VAL A 124 47.60 16.09 -4.98
N SER A 125 48.80 16.16 -4.41
CA SER A 125 49.10 17.07 -3.31
C SER A 125 49.34 18.50 -3.78
N ARG A 126 49.17 19.48 -2.89
CA ARG A 126 49.50 20.91 -3.14
C ARG A 126 48.81 21.53 -4.35
N LEU A 127 47.58 21.10 -4.63
CA LEU A 127 46.71 21.76 -5.61
C LEU A 127 46.57 23.26 -5.29
N ALA A 128 46.36 24.09 -6.31
CA ALA A 128 45.93 25.46 -6.08
C ALA A 128 44.54 25.46 -5.40
N PRO A 129 44.29 26.32 -4.41
CA PRO A 129 42.95 26.50 -3.86
C PRO A 129 41.96 26.89 -4.97
N ALA A 130 40.80 26.26 -5.00
CA ALA A 130 39.77 26.49 -6.01
C ALA A 130 38.36 26.34 -5.42
N TYR A 131 37.40 27.04 -6.01
CA TYR A 131 36.00 27.07 -5.57
C TYR A 131 35.06 26.99 -6.77
N THR A 132 33.91 26.34 -6.59
CA THR A 132 32.83 26.23 -7.60
C THR A 132 31.53 25.88 -6.89
N THR A 133 30.43 26.48 -7.32
CA THR A 133 29.07 26.04 -6.95
C THR A 133 28.33 25.65 -8.23
N ARG A 134 27.54 24.57 -8.18
CA ARG A 134 26.65 24.13 -9.26
C ARG A 134 25.28 23.76 -8.71
N ASN A 135 24.24 23.89 -9.52
CA ASN A 135 22.85 23.62 -9.11
C ASN A 135 22.36 22.30 -9.73
N PHE A 136 21.93 21.39 -8.86
CA PHE A 136 21.35 20.09 -9.20
C PHE A 136 19.93 20.04 -8.65
N PRO A 137 18.93 20.61 -9.37
CA PRO A 137 17.58 20.75 -8.86
C PRO A 137 16.87 19.38 -8.77
N ASP A 138 15.76 19.32 -8.03
CA ASP A 138 15.15 18.05 -7.61
C ASP A 138 14.63 17.20 -8.79
N GLU A 139 14.22 17.84 -9.87
CA GLU A 139 13.74 17.23 -11.12
C GLU A 139 14.81 16.35 -11.79
N LEU A 140 16.10 16.68 -11.61
CA LEU A 140 17.21 15.85 -12.11
C LEU A 140 17.46 14.60 -11.25
N LYS A 141 16.93 14.55 -10.02
CA LYS A 141 17.16 13.50 -9.03
C LYS A 141 15.96 12.58 -8.84
N ILE A 142 14.74 13.00 -9.20
CA ILE A 142 13.54 12.17 -9.08
C ILE A 142 13.69 10.88 -9.92
N ASN A 143 13.62 9.74 -9.23
CA ASN A 143 13.63 8.38 -9.77
C ASN A 143 14.83 8.03 -10.66
N ARG A 144 15.92 8.80 -10.55
CA ARG A 144 17.16 8.61 -11.31
C ARG A 144 18.37 9.06 -10.50
N LEU A 145 19.54 8.53 -10.82
CA LEU A 145 20.79 8.98 -10.21
C LEU A 145 21.35 10.17 -11.00
N CYS A 146 21.22 11.37 -10.44
CA CYS A 146 21.89 12.58 -10.92
C CYS A 146 23.37 12.51 -10.54
N ARG A 147 24.28 12.66 -11.51
CA ARG A 147 25.72 12.69 -11.22
C ARG A 147 26.11 14.09 -10.73
N VAL A 148 26.65 14.18 -9.52
CA VAL A 148 26.96 15.45 -8.83
C VAL A 148 28.47 15.74 -8.84
N MET A 149 29.29 14.72 -8.55
CA MET A 149 30.76 14.81 -8.54
C MET A 149 31.34 13.73 -9.45
N GLU A 150 32.41 14.04 -10.20
CA GLU A 150 33.16 13.06 -11.00
C GLU A 150 34.67 13.37 -11.01
N SER A 151 35.50 12.32 -11.01
CA SER A 151 36.95 12.45 -11.12
C SER A 151 37.34 13.21 -12.38
N VAL A 152 38.33 14.10 -12.29
CA VAL A 152 38.95 14.77 -13.45
C VAL A 152 39.37 13.80 -14.57
N ASP A 153 39.71 12.54 -14.23
CA ASP A 153 40.14 11.52 -15.20
C ASP A 153 38.96 10.92 -16.01
N ARG A 154 37.72 11.19 -15.59
CA ARG A 154 36.46 10.72 -16.19
C ARG A 154 35.49 11.84 -16.57
N HIS A 155 35.82 13.07 -16.21
CA HIS A 155 35.04 14.25 -16.53
C HIS A 155 35.18 14.58 -18.02
N ASP A 156 34.09 14.93 -18.68
CA ASP A 156 34.03 15.16 -20.13
C ASP A 156 34.38 16.61 -20.54
N GLY A 157 34.60 17.49 -19.57
CA GLY A 157 34.85 18.91 -19.76
C GLY A 157 33.61 19.80 -19.61
N GLY A 158 32.44 19.25 -19.27
CA GLY A 158 31.19 20.00 -19.11
C GLY A 158 31.24 21.12 -18.04
N ASP A 159 31.00 22.35 -18.47
CA ASP A 159 30.97 23.55 -17.63
C ASP A 159 29.55 24.07 -17.29
N GLY A 160 28.51 23.34 -17.69
CA GLY A 160 27.12 23.69 -17.46
C GLY A 160 26.72 23.72 -15.98
N GLU A 161 25.66 24.49 -15.69
CA GLU A 161 25.15 24.75 -14.34
C GLU A 161 24.79 23.48 -13.54
N SER A 162 24.40 22.40 -14.23
CA SER A 162 24.06 21.09 -13.66
C SER A 162 24.98 19.95 -14.13
N ASP A 163 26.11 20.25 -14.78
CA ASP A 163 27.10 19.23 -15.12
C ASP A 163 27.85 18.77 -13.84
N PRO A 164 28.38 17.54 -13.75
CA PRO A 164 29.10 17.08 -12.57
C PRO A 164 30.32 17.96 -12.23
N ILE A 165 30.54 18.29 -10.95
CA ILE A 165 31.71 19.06 -10.55
C ILE A 165 32.97 18.15 -10.64
N PRO A 166 34.02 18.57 -11.37
CA PRO A 166 35.27 17.82 -11.47
C PRO A 166 36.07 17.89 -10.17
N LEU A 167 36.62 16.77 -9.70
CA LEU A 167 37.55 16.76 -8.56
C LEU A 167 38.76 15.83 -8.73
N HIS A 168 39.89 16.20 -8.13
CA HIS A 168 41.16 15.47 -8.21
C HIS A 168 41.23 14.26 -7.27
N ALA A 169 40.24 13.36 -7.32
CA ALA A 169 40.22 12.10 -6.57
C ALA A 169 39.41 11.05 -7.34
N ASP A 170 39.78 9.77 -7.19
CA ASP A 170 39.03 8.65 -7.80
C ASP A 170 37.71 8.38 -7.04
N VAL A 171 36.76 9.29 -7.19
CA VAL A 171 35.44 9.22 -6.58
C VAL A 171 34.40 9.84 -7.53
N SER A 172 33.20 9.29 -7.51
CA SER A 172 32.05 9.84 -8.20
C SER A 172 30.88 9.81 -7.24
N MET A 173 30.15 10.92 -7.10
CA MET A 173 28.96 11.01 -6.23
C MET A 173 27.73 11.19 -7.11
N SER A 174 26.68 10.42 -6.83
CA SER A 174 25.36 10.63 -7.44
C SER A 174 24.30 10.77 -6.36
N ALA A 175 23.31 11.63 -6.60
CA ALA A 175 22.17 11.86 -5.71
C ALA A 175 20.87 11.40 -6.39
N SER A 176 19.88 11.01 -5.61
CA SER A 176 18.56 10.63 -6.11
C SER A 176 17.49 10.92 -5.07
N LEU A 177 16.27 11.18 -5.55
CA LEU A 177 15.04 11.23 -4.76
C LEU A 177 14.19 10.06 -5.28
N LEU A 178 14.15 8.97 -4.51
CA LEU A 178 13.46 7.75 -4.92
C LEU A 178 12.04 7.73 -4.36
N GLU A 179 11.06 7.72 -5.24
CA GLU A 179 9.70 7.35 -4.86
C GLU A 179 9.65 5.88 -4.42
N PRO A 180 8.68 5.50 -3.57
CA PRO A 180 8.36 4.11 -3.25
C PRO A 180 8.41 3.18 -4.48
N GLY A 181 9.01 2.00 -4.33
CA GLY A 181 9.11 0.98 -5.39
C GLY A 181 10.17 1.19 -6.46
N VAL A 182 10.65 2.42 -6.64
CA VAL A 182 11.53 2.75 -7.77
C VAL A 182 12.91 2.11 -7.61
N LYS A 183 13.42 1.58 -8.72
CA LYS A 183 14.75 0.95 -8.84
C LYS A 183 15.68 1.86 -9.64
N VAL A 184 16.82 2.22 -9.07
CA VAL A 184 17.93 2.88 -9.80
C VAL A 184 19.19 2.01 -9.80
N ARG A 185 20.01 2.18 -10.84
CA ARG A 185 21.23 1.39 -11.07
C ARG A 185 22.45 2.29 -10.98
N HIS A 186 23.22 2.17 -9.91
CA HIS A 186 24.48 2.89 -9.74
C HIS A 186 25.58 2.18 -10.53
N GLN A 187 26.03 2.80 -11.63
CA GLN A 187 27.07 2.26 -12.51
C GLN A 187 28.46 2.38 -11.87
N LEU A 188 29.24 1.30 -11.92
CA LEU A 188 30.63 1.24 -11.46
C LEU A 188 31.53 1.83 -12.55
N VAL A 189 31.92 3.09 -12.34
CA VAL A 189 32.40 4.03 -13.35
C VAL A 189 33.71 3.72 -14.08
N ALA A 190 34.50 2.74 -13.64
CA ALA A 190 35.75 2.36 -14.29
C ALA A 190 36.25 0.96 -13.85
N ASP A 191 37.19 0.41 -14.62
CA ASP A 191 37.67 -0.96 -14.49
C ASP A 191 38.43 -1.26 -13.19
N GLY A 192 38.31 -2.50 -12.70
CA GLY A 192 38.99 -2.99 -11.51
C GLY A 192 38.12 -2.97 -10.26
N GLU A 193 38.72 -3.16 -9.08
CA GLU A 193 37.96 -3.19 -7.82
C GLU A 193 37.30 -1.83 -7.54
N ARG A 194 36.04 -1.84 -7.10
CA ARG A 194 35.32 -0.63 -6.71
C ARG A 194 34.69 -0.76 -5.33
N LYS A 195 34.51 0.39 -4.71
CA LYS A 195 33.86 0.57 -3.42
C LYS A 195 32.70 1.54 -3.62
N VAL A 196 31.53 1.21 -3.09
CA VAL A 196 30.35 2.09 -3.12
C VAL A 196 29.94 2.35 -1.68
N TYR A 197 29.77 3.62 -1.31
CA TYR A 197 29.12 3.99 -0.06
C TYR A 197 27.72 4.50 -0.38
N ALA A 198 26.70 3.88 0.22
CA ALA A 198 25.34 4.38 0.17
C ALA A 198 25.03 5.15 1.46
N HIS A 199 24.29 6.25 1.35
CA HIS A 199 23.81 7.04 2.49
C HIS A 199 22.33 7.35 2.32
N VAL A 200 21.51 7.12 3.34
CA VAL A 200 20.12 7.58 3.37
C VAL A 200 20.06 8.84 4.21
N VAL A 201 19.70 9.97 3.59
CA VAL A 201 19.58 11.26 4.29
C VAL A 201 18.39 11.23 5.26
N MET A 202 18.55 11.80 6.45
CA MET A 202 17.51 11.86 7.48
C MET A 202 16.58 13.05 7.27
N SER A 203 15.26 12.83 7.31
CA SER A 203 14.25 13.89 7.28
C SER A 203 14.22 14.71 8.59
N GLY A 204 14.52 14.05 9.72
CA GLY A 204 14.51 14.61 11.07
C GLY A 204 15.82 14.39 11.83
N ARG A 205 15.88 14.88 13.07
CA ARG A 205 17.08 14.78 13.93
C ARG A 205 17.44 13.33 14.29
N GLU A 206 16.46 12.48 14.52
CA GLU A 206 16.65 11.04 14.76
C GLU A 206 16.02 10.22 13.63
N GLN A 207 16.42 8.95 13.46
CA GLN A 207 15.73 8.06 12.52
C GLN A 207 14.27 7.86 12.98
N PRO A 208 13.27 8.02 12.11
CA PRO A 208 11.87 7.76 12.46
C PRO A 208 11.70 6.33 12.97
N LYS A 209 11.06 6.16 14.13
CA LYS A 209 10.79 4.82 14.71
C LYS A 209 10.00 3.98 13.71
N ASP A 210 8.94 4.56 13.18
CA ASP A 210 8.06 4.00 12.15
C ASP A 210 8.01 4.93 10.93
N GLY A 211 7.82 4.36 9.74
CA GLY A 211 7.89 5.10 8.48
C GLY A 211 9.31 5.57 8.11
N GLY A 212 9.39 6.70 7.41
CA GLY A 212 10.62 7.28 6.88
C GLY A 212 11.10 6.65 5.57
N ALA A 213 12.03 7.32 4.90
CA ALA A 213 12.69 6.82 3.70
C ALA A 213 13.49 5.55 4.00
N ALA A 214 13.38 4.56 3.11
CA ALA A 214 14.16 3.34 3.18
C ALA A 214 14.54 2.86 1.79
N ILE A 215 15.77 2.37 1.65
CA ILE A 215 16.28 1.76 0.40
C ILE A 215 16.77 0.34 0.67
N ARG A 216 16.64 -0.53 -0.33
CA ARG A 216 17.23 -1.86 -0.35
C ARG A 216 18.40 -1.91 -1.31
N ILE A 217 19.53 -2.44 -0.85
CA ILE A 217 20.73 -2.73 -1.64
C ILE A 217 21.08 -4.19 -1.38
N GLY A 218 21.01 -5.03 -2.41
CA GLY A 218 21.16 -6.48 -2.25
C GLY A 218 20.14 -7.04 -1.24
N ASP A 219 20.65 -7.68 -0.18
CA ASP A 219 19.90 -8.22 0.94
C ASP A 219 19.67 -7.22 2.10
N LYS A 220 20.34 -6.06 2.09
CA LYS A 220 20.26 -5.08 3.19
C LYS A 220 19.23 -4.00 2.92
N VAL A 221 18.47 -3.66 3.95
CA VAL A 221 17.61 -2.48 4.00
C VAL A 221 18.29 -1.42 4.85
N LEU A 222 18.33 -0.18 4.36
CA LEU A 222 18.86 1.00 5.03
C LEU A 222 17.71 1.99 5.20
N ARG A 223 17.52 2.53 6.41
CA ARG A 223 16.55 3.57 6.73
C ARG A 223 17.25 4.92 6.88
N GLU A 224 16.49 5.99 7.04
CA GLU A 224 17.00 7.35 7.28
C GLU A 224 18.17 7.42 8.28
N GLY A 225 19.29 7.96 7.83
CA GLY A 225 20.53 8.11 8.61
C GLY A 225 21.46 6.90 8.57
N ASP A 226 20.98 5.75 8.11
CA ASP A 226 21.84 4.60 7.85
C ASP A 226 22.65 4.82 6.57
N GLY A 227 23.88 4.30 6.56
CA GLY A 227 24.65 4.09 5.35
C GLY A 227 25.01 2.63 5.14
N ALA A 228 25.77 2.34 4.09
CA ALA A 228 26.40 1.03 3.91
C ALA A 228 27.69 1.10 3.13
N TYR A 229 28.69 0.36 3.61
CA TYR A 229 29.92 0.06 2.89
C TYR A 229 29.68 -1.15 1.97
N VAL A 230 29.79 -0.94 0.65
CA VAL A 230 29.68 -2.00 -0.35
C VAL A 230 31.05 -2.26 -0.97
N GLU A 231 31.57 -3.46 -0.76
CA GLU A 231 32.91 -3.89 -1.18
C GLU A 231 32.86 -5.17 -2.03
N GLY A 232 34.00 -5.57 -2.59
CA GLY A 232 34.07 -6.74 -3.47
C GLY A 232 33.19 -6.58 -4.72
N LEU A 233 33.17 -5.36 -5.25
CA LEU A 233 32.60 -5.00 -6.55
C LEU A 233 33.75 -4.87 -7.55
N LYS A 234 33.47 -5.15 -8.83
CA LYS A 234 34.44 -4.96 -9.92
C LYS A 234 33.74 -4.22 -11.07
N GLY A 235 34.35 -3.14 -11.55
CA GLY A 235 33.91 -2.44 -12.75
C GLY A 235 34.41 -3.11 -14.04
N PRO A 236 33.67 -2.99 -15.16
CA PRO A 236 32.36 -2.34 -15.25
C PRO A 236 31.26 -3.26 -14.68
N GLY A 237 30.22 -2.65 -14.11
CA GLY A 237 29.13 -3.36 -13.43
C GLY A 237 28.20 -2.37 -12.73
N GLU A 238 27.26 -2.85 -11.92
CA GLU A 238 26.27 -1.98 -11.27
C GLU A 238 25.81 -2.48 -9.90
N VAL A 239 25.26 -1.55 -9.10
CA VAL A 239 24.56 -1.81 -7.83
C VAL A 239 23.12 -1.30 -7.96
N VAL A 240 22.14 -2.17 -7.72
CA VAL A 240 20.71 -1.82 -7.74
C VAL A 240 20.26 -1.33 -6.37
N VAL A 241 19.52 -0.21 -6.36
CA VAL A 241 18.90 0.40 -5.18
C VAL A 241 17.37 0.46 -5.40
N GLU A 242 16.56 -0.02 -4.44
CA GLU A 242 15.09 -0.12 -4.54
C GLU A 242 14.34 0.49 -3.32
N SER A 243 13.13 1.04 -3.52
CA SER A 243 12.22 1.52 -2.45
C SER A 243 10.98 0.59 -2.21
N LYS A 244 10.16 0.76 -1.14
CA LYS A 244 9.32 -0.34 -0.53
C LYS A 244 7.81 -0.11 -0.20
N LEU A 245 7.07 -1.24 0.09
CA LEU A 245 5.66 -1.45 0.59
C LEU A 245 4.51 -1.06 -0.38
N THR A 246 3.22 -1.48 -0.35
CA THR A 246 2.42 -2.68 0.09
C THR A 246 1.01 -2.60 -0.61
N LEU A 247 -0.01 -3.52 -0.49
CA LEU A 247 -1.49 -3.23 -0.35
C LEU A 247 -2.52 -4.41 -0.20
N SER A 248 -3.26 -4.40 0.93
CA SER A 248 -4.49 -5.14 1.37
C SER A 248 -4.57 -6.67 1.40
N MET A 249 -5.24 -7.23 2.43
CA MET A 249 -5.39 -8.69 2.65
C MET A 249 -6.67 -9.07 3.41
N GLU A 250 -7.31 -10.17 3.01
CA GLU A 250 -8.40 -10.79 3.79
C GLU A 250 -8.20 -12.28 4.09
N ASN A 251 -8.95 -12.71 5.10
CA ASN A 251 -8.72 -13.92 5.85
C ASN A 251 -9.09 -15.21 5.08
N PHE A 252 -10.10 -15.17 4.20
CA PHE A 252 -10.45 -16.30 3.32
C PHE A 252 -9.63 -16.26 2.02
N ILE A 253 -9.19 -15.06 1.58
CA ILE A 253 -8.36 -14.87 0.39
C ILE A 253 -7.01 -15.55 0.56
N THR A 254 -6.44 -15.49 1.77
CA THR A 254 -5.08 -15.95 2.07
C THR A 254 -4.99 -17.02 3.16
N GLY A 255 -6.06 -17.25 3.94
CA GLY A 255 -6.19 -18.38 4.85
C GLY A 255 -5.93 -18.10 6.34
N PHE A 256 -5.46 -16.91 6.71
CA PHE A 256 -5.31 -16.51 8.12
C PHE A 256 -6.68 -16.43 8.83
N PRO A 257 -6.76 -16.51 10.17
CA PRO A 257 -7.99 -16.27 10.93
C PRO A 257 -8.18 -14.77 11.23
N GLY A 258 -9.41 -14.27 11.40
CA GLY A 258 -9.61 -12.91 11.95
C GLY A 258 -9.21 -11.76 11.01
N HIS A 259 -8.41 -10.81 11.49
CA HIS A 259 -8.22 -9.47 10.89
C HIS A 259 -6.78 -9.23 10.38
N GLU A 260 -6.61 -8.38 9.37
CA GLU A 260 -5.30 -8.13 8.73
C GLU A 260 -4.27 -7.59 9.74
N HIS A 261 -4.60 -6.58 10.53
CA HIS A 261 -3.66 -6.01 11.52
C HIS A 261 -3.20 -7.04 12.55
N GLN A 262 -4.09 -7.95 12.97
CA GLN A 262 -3.78 -9.02 13.91
C GLN A 262 -2.88 -10.08 13.29
N HIS A 263 -3.20 -10.51 12.07
CA HIS A 263 -2.37 -11.44 11.30
C HIS A 263 -0.97 -10.87 11.06
N ARG A 264 -0.89 -9.58 10.67
CA ARG A 264 0.38 -8.87 10.52
C ARG A 264 1.18 -8.81 11.83
N ALA A 265 0.54 -8.51 12.95
CA ALA A 265 1.20 -8.50 14.26
C ALA A 265 1.74 -9.90 14.66
N ALA A 266 0.96 -10.96 14.44
CA ALA A 266 1.38 -12.34 14.73
C ALA A 266 2.54 -12.79 13.81
N MET A 267 2.47 -12.48 12.52
CA MET A 267 3.56 -12.74 11.57
C MET A 267 4.83 -11.96 11.91
N LEU A 268 4.72 -10.70 12.34
CA LEU A 268 5.86 -9.89 12.78
C LEU A 268 6.55 -10.51 14.00
N LYS A 269 5.76 -11.01 14.97
CA LYS A 269 6.25 -11.71 16.16
C LYS A 269 7.01 -12.99 15.84
N VAL A 270 6.54 -13.78 14.86
CA VAL A 270 7.16 -15.07 14.49
C VAL A 270 8.35 -14.91 13.54
N LEU A 271 8.25 -14.04 12.54
CA LEU A 271 9.29 -13.88 11.51
C LEU A 271 10.42 -12.93 11.94
N GLY A 272 10.13 -11.98 12.83
CA GLY A 272 10.97 -10.81 13.05
C GLY A 272 10.88 -9.80 11.89
N LYS A 273 11.30 -8.55 12.16
CA LYS A 273 11.04 -7.39 11.29
C LYS A 273 11.54 -7.55 9.85
N GLU A 274 12.77 -8.01 9.66
CA GLU A 274 13.38 -8.13 8.32
C GLU A 274 12.64 -9.12 7.42
N LYS A 275 12.36 -10.32 7.92
CA LYS A 275 11.63 -11.38 7.19
C LYS A 275 10.17 -11.02 6.98
N TYR A 276 9.53 -10.40 7.97
CA TYR A 276 8.18 -9.85 7.84
C TYR A 276 8.11 -8.81 6.71
N ASP A 277 8.98 -7.80 6.71
CA ASP A 277 9.01 -6.74 5.70
C ASP A 277 9.44 -7.25 4.32
N PHE A 278 10.18 -8.35 4.24
CA PHE A 278 10.50 -9.04 2.99
C PHE A 278 9.28 -9.80 2.46
N PHE A 279 8.67 -10.65 3.30
CA PHE A 279 7.59 -11.55 2.91
C PHE A 279 6.39 -10.77 2.37
N PHE A 280 5.92 -9.73 3.08
CA PHE A 280 4.75 -8.98 2.62
C PHE A 280 5.02 -8.13 1.37
N ASP A 281 6.18 -7.47 1.26
CA ASP A 281 6.58 -6.72 0.05
C ASP A 281 6.62 -7.67 -1.17
N LYS A 282 7.14 -8.89 -0.99
CA LYS A 282 7.14 -9.93 -2.03
C LYS A 282 5.76 -10.49 -2.34
N TRP A 283 4.97 -10.80 -1.33
CA TRP A 283 3.61 -11.33 -1.50
C TRP A 283 2.78 -10.34 -2.34
N LEU A 284 2.91 -9.04 -2.07
CA LEU A 284 2.20 -7.97 -2.78
C LEU A 284 2.79 -7.64 -4.16
N GLU A 285 4.04 -8.00 -4.43
CA GLU A 285 4.63 -7.94 -5.77
C GLU A 285 4.03 -9.06 -6.64
N TYR A 286 4.01 -10.29 -6.12
CA TYR A 286 3.52 -11.47 -6.84
C TYR A 286 1.98 -11.56 -6.93
N PHE A 287 1.23 -11.00 -5.98
CA PHE A 287 -0.24 -11.08 -5.99
C PHE A 287 -0.88 -10.46 -7.22
N PHE A 288 -0.28 -9.40 -7.78
CA PHE A 288 -0.73 -8.82 -9.05
C PHE A 288 0.46 -8.28 -9.85
N THR A 289 0.67 -8.83 -11.04
CA THR A 289 1.82 -8.60 -11.92
C THR A 289 1.35 -8.19 -13.33
N ASP A 290 2.30 -7.96 -14.25
CA ASP A 290 2.00 -7.71 -15.66
C ASP A 290 1.21 -8.85 -16.32
N LYS A 291 1.42 -10.10 -15.86
CA LYS A 291 0.69 -11.27 -16.34
C LYS A 291 -0.74 -11.35 -15.83
N ASP A 292 -0.99 -10.83 -14.63
CA ASP A 292 -2.34 -10.72 -14.09
C ASP A 292 -3.18 -9.70 -14.86
N ALA A 293 -2.58 -8.54 -15.17
CA ALA A 293 -3.23 -7.52 -16.00
C ALA A 293 -3.44 -7.99 -17.46
N GLU A 294 -2.45 -8.65 -18.06
CA GLU A 294 -2.56 -9.26 -19.40
C GLU A 294 -3.71 -10.30 -19.44
N PHE A 295 -3.79 -11.17 -18.44
CA PHE A 295 -4.85 -12.16 -18.33
C PHE A 295 -6.22 -11.52 -18.12
N PHE A 296 -6.35 -10.54 -17.22
CA PHE A 296 -7.60 -9.84 -16.96
C PHE A 296 -8.15 -9.16 -18.22
N ALA A 297 -7.29 -8.43 -18.94
CA ALA A 297 -7.63 -7.82 -20.23
C ALA A 297 -7.99 -8.87 -21.30
N SER A 298 -7.33 -10.04 -21.31
CA SER A 298 -7.64 -11.13 -22.26
C SER A 298 -9.07 -11.69 -22.11
N LYS A 299 -9.72 -11.48 -20.96
CA LYS A 299 -11.12 -11.84 -20.71
C LYS A 299 -12.13 -10.75 -21.08
N GLY A 300 -11.68 -9.68 -21.72
CA GLY A 300 -12.50 -8.51 -22.07
C GLY A 300 -12.85 -7.63 -20.89
N LEU A 301 -12.30 -7.89 -19.70
CA LEU A 301 -12.52 -7.09 -18.50
C LEU A 301 -11.65 -5.83 -18.56
N ASN A 302 -12.26 -4.68 -18.23
CA ASN A 302 -11.70 -3.35 -18.51
C ASN A 302 -11.65 -2.42 -17.30
N CYS A 303 -12.05 -2.88 -16.11
CA CYS A 303 -12.02 -2.11 -14.88
C CYS A 303 -11.69 -3.02 -13.69
N LEU A 304 -10.71 -2.63 -12.86
CA LEU A 304 -10.29 -3.30 -11.64
C LEU A 304 -10.59 -2.41 -10.43
N ARG A 305 -11.44 -2.88 -9.51
CA ARG A 305 -11.60 -2.26 -8.18
C ARG A 305 -10.46 -2.73 -7.28
N ILE A 306 -9.70 -1.80 -6.71
CA ILE A 306 -8.51 -2.07 -5.88
C ILE A 306 -8.84 -1.70 -4.43
N PRO A 307 -9.27 -2.67 -3.61
CA PRO A 307 -9.51 -2.45 -2.19
C PRO A 307 -8.20 -2.22 -1.43
N PHE A 308 -8.19 -1.22 -0.54
CA PHE A 308 -7.05 -0.89 0.30
C PHE A 308 -7.39 -0.60 1.76
N ASN A 309 -6.50 -1.03 2.65
CA ASN A 309 -6.56 -0.72 4.07
C ASN A 309 -5.86 0.62 4.37
N TYR A 310 -6.52 1.54 5.09
CA TYR A 310 -5.95 2.87 5.39
C TYR A 310 -4.62 2.82 6.16
N ARG A 311 -4.36 1.74 6.93
CA ARG A 311 -3.15 1.57 7.74
C ARG A 311 -1.86 1.48 6.93
N HIS A 312 -1.98 1.29 5.61
CA HIS A 312 -0.88 1.38 4.66
C HIS A 312 -0.44 2.83 4.43
N PHE A 313 -1.35 3.81 4.56
CA PHE A 313 -1.14 5.23 4.27
C PHE A 313 -1.10 6.13 5.50
N GLU A 314 -1.61 5.69 6.65
CA GLU A 314 -1.65 6.46 7.90
C GLU A 314 -1.30 5.56 9.08
N ASP A 315 -0.87 6.13 10.22
CA ASP A 315 -0.75 5.40 11.48
C ASP A 315 -1.80 5.84 12.50
N ASP A 316 -2.37 4.91 13.26
CA ASP A 316 -3.29 5.24 14.36
C ASP A 316 -2.57 5.97 15.52
N MET A 317 -1.27 5.74 15.69
CA MET A 317 -0.44 6.44 16.69
C MET A 317 0.15 7.76 16.17
N ASN A 318 0.11 7.99 14.85
CA ASN A 318 0.57 9.22 14.20
C ASN A 318 -0.50 9.71 13.19
N PRO A 319 -1.69 10.10 13.66
CA PRO A 319 -2.78 10.47 12.76
C PRO A 319 -2.43 11.70 11.93
N ARG A 320 -2.90 11.72 10.68
CA ARG A 320 -2.63 12.75 9.66
C ARG A 320 -1.15 12.89 9.28
N VAL A 321 -0.36 11.82 9.46
CA VAL A 321 0.98 11.68 8.90
C VAL A 321 0.94 10.66 7.77
N LEU A 322 1.23 11.11 6.55
CA LEU A 322 1.15 10.28 5.34
C LEU A 322 2.35 9.33 5.25
N LYS A 323 2.06 8.03 5.15
CA LYS A 323 3.02 6.98 4.81
C LYS A 323 3.11 6.89 3.29
N GLU A 324 4.06 7.60 2.69
CA GLU A 324 4.31 7.54 1.24
C GLU A 324 4.51 6.10 0.74
N SER A 325 5.12 5.24 1.55
CA SER A 325 5.31 3.81 1.24
C SER A 325 3.99 3.03 1.05
N GLY A 326 2.84 3.57 1.46
CA GLY A 326 1.53 2.99 1.13
C GLY A 326 1.25 2.95 -0.37
N PHE A 327 1.85 3.86 -1.16
CA PHE A 327 1.53 4.00 -2.58
C PHE A 327 2.26 3.05 -3.54
N LYS A 328 3.40 2.41 -3.19
CA LYS A 328 4.22 1.71 -4.21
C LYS A 328 3.47 0.62 -4.99
N HIS A 329 2.69 -0.26 -4.32
CA HIS A 329 1.93 -1.25 -5.09
C HIS A 329 0.61 -0.70 -5.62
N LEU A 330 0.10 0.45 -5.12
CA LEU A 330 -1.06 1.12 -5.72
C LEU A 330 -0.67 1.67 -7.09
N ASP A 331 0.35 2.53 -7.13
CA ASP A 331 0.90 3.11 -8.35
C ASP A 331 1.30 2.02 -9.34
N ARG A 332 2.03 1.00 -8.87
CA ARG A 332 2.43 -0.14 -9.69
C ARG A 332 1.22 -0.90 -10.27
N VAL A 333 0.17 -1.16 -9.51
CA VAL A 333 -1.03 -1.85 -10.04
C VAL A 333 -1.80 -0.94 -11.00
N VAL A 334 -1.90 0.36 -10.72
CA VAL A 334 -2.48 1.36 -11.63
C VAL A 334 -1.71 1.41 -12.96
N ASP A 335 -0.37 1.46 -12.92
CA ASP A 335 0.49 1.47 -14.12
C ASP A 335 0.40 0.17 -14.93
N LEU A 336 0.34 -0.98 -14.25
CA LEU A 336 0.13 -2.28 -14.90
C LEU A 336 -1.26 -2.33 -15.56
N CYS A 337 -2.31 -1.87 -14.88
CA CYS A 337 -3.65 -1.80 -15.45
C CYS A 337 -3.68 -0.84 -16.67
N ALA A 338 -3.10 0.35 -16.54
CA ALA A 338 -3.00 1.35 -17.60
C ALA A 338 -2.33 0.80 -18.87
N LYS A 339 -1.22 0.06 -18.72
CA LYS A 339 -0.51 -0.60 -19.84
C LYS A 339 -1.42 -1.54 -20.63
N HIS A 340 -2.33 -2.25 -19.96
CA HIS A 340 -3.29 -3.19 -20.56
C HIS A 340 -4.68 -2.58 -20.81
N ARG A 341 -4.81 -1.25 -20.69
CA ARG A 341 -6.05 -0.48 -20.88
C ARG A 341 -7.19 -0.84 -19.91
N ILE A 342 -6.82 -1.25 -18.71
CA ILE A 342 -7.73 -1.50 -17.60
C ILE A 342 -7.82 -0.22 -16.76
N TYR A 343 -9.03 0.28 -16.55
CA TYR A 343 -9.30 1.34 -15.58
C TYR A 343 -9.19 0.84 -14.14
N THR A 344 -8.90 1.74 -13.21
CA THR A 344 -8.83 1.40 -11.78
C THR A 344 -9.81 2.22 -10.95
N ILE A 345 -10.49 1.59 -10.00
CA ILE A 345 -11.26 2.26 -8.95
C ILE A 345 -10.50 2.06 -7.65
N LEU A 346 -10.05 3.15 -7.03
CA LEU A 346 -9.33 3.09 -5.76
C LEU A 346 -10.36 3.04 -4.64
N ASP A 347 -10.36 1.96 -3.85
CA ASP A 347 -11.38 1.69 -2.83
C ASP A 347 -10.80 1.69 -1.42
N MET A 348 -11.23 2.64 -0.58
CA MET A 348 -10.85 2.66 0.83
C MET A 348 -11.68 1.65 1.61
N HIS A 349 -11.19 0.41 1.57
CA HIS A 349 -11.87 -0.76 2.07
C HIS A 349 -11.92 -0.83 3.60
N THR A 350 -10.96 -0.19 4.27
CA THR A 350 -10.96 0.02 5.73
C THR A 350 -10.79 1.51 6.04
N VAL A 351 -11.43 2.00 7.10
CA VAL A 351 -11.28 3.38 7.61
C VAL A 351 -10.87 3.39 9.09
N PRO A 352 -10.26 4.48 9.59
CA PRO A 352 -10.01 4.67 11.02
C PRO A 352 -11.23 4.33 11.89
N GLY A 353 -11.02 3.51 12.92
CA GLY A 353 -12.08 3.05 13.83
C GLY A 353 -13.03 1.97 13.26
N GLY A 354 -12.92 1.61 11.98
CA GLY A 354 -13.75 0.63 11.31
C GLY A 354 -15.19 1.12 11.04
N GLN A 355 -15.66 0.96 9.80
CA GLN A 355 -17.02 1.32 9.39
C GLN A 355 -18.09 0.27 9.77
N HIS A 356 -17.65 -0.92 10.20
CA HIS A 356 -18.42 -1.97 10.87
C HIS A 356 -17.46 -2.96 11.56
N GLY A 357 -17.99 -4.02 12.17
CA GLY A 357 -17.23 -5.03 12.91
C GLY A 357 -16.95 -6.33 12.16
N ASP A 358 -16.57 -6.25 10.87
CA ASP A 358 -16.19 -7.42 10.05
C ASP A 358 -14.70 -7.37 9.69
N TRP A 359 -14.13 -8.52 9.31
CA TRP A 359 -12.70 -8.63 9.00
C TRP A 359 -12.22 -7.73 7.86
N HIS A 360 -13.08 -7.47 6.88
CA HIS A 360 -12.76 -6.68 5.70
C HIS A 360 -12.75 -5.16 5.98
N ALA A 361 -13.34 -4.71 7.09
CA ALA A 361 -13.07 -3.38 7.67
C ALA A 361 -11.83 -3.35 8.59
N ASP A 362 -11.11 -4.47 8.73
CA ASP A 362 -9.95 -4.65 9.62
C ASP A 362 -10.21 -4.21 11.08
N ASN A 363 -11.44 -4.45 11.55
CA ASN A 363 -11.93 -4.07 12.87
C ASN A 363 -12.07 -5.30 13.79
N ALA A 364 -11.14 -5.48 14.73
CA ALA A 364 -11.14 -6.59 15.69
C ALA A 364 -12.22 -6.49 16.79
N THR A 365 -13.27 -5.69 16.59
CA THR A 365 -14.39 -5.50 17.50
C THR A 365 -15.70 -5.53 16.72
N ASN A 366 -16.83 -5.70 17.40
CA ASN A 366 -18.16 -5.59 16.79
C ASN A 366 -18.66 -4.14 16.66
N TYR A 367 -17.81 -3.14 16.93
CA TYR A 367 -18.20 -1.75 17.10
C TYR A 367 -17.57 -0.87 16.02
N GLY A 368 -18.41 -0.30 15.14
CA GLY A 368 -17.97 0.62 14.09
C GLY A 368 -17.71 2.02 14.63
N ALA A 369 -16.55 2.23 15.28
CA ALA A 369 -16.22 3.48 15.97
C ALA A 369 -16.15 4.69 15.01
N PHE A 370 -15.93 4.46 13.72
CA PHE A 370 -15.98 5.49 12.68
C PHE A 370 -17.22 6.40 12.74
N TRP A 371 -18.37 5.85 13.13
CA TRP A 371 -19.64 6.57 13.15
C TRP A 371 -19.83 7.51 14.35
N ASP A 372 -19.14 7.25 15.46
CA ASP A 372 -19.30 8.00 16.72
C ASP A 372 -18.17 9.00 16.97
N TYR A 373 -16.97 8.73 16.45
CA TYR A 373 -15.80 9.61 16.63
C TYR A 373 -15.52 10.44 15.38
N LYS A 374 -15.82 11.75 15.45
CA LYS A 374 -15.57 12.71 14.36
C LYS A 374 -14.12 12.68 13.86
N ASP A 375 -13.14 12.45 14.74
CA ASP A 375 -11.72 12.40 14.35
C ASP A 375 -11.44 11.28 13.33
N HIS A 376 -12.08 10.12 13.44
CA HIS A 376 -11.95 9.03 12.46
C HIS A 376 -12.47 9.43 11.08
N GLN A 377 -13.61 10.13 11.03
CA GLN A 377 -14.14 10.69 9.77
C GLN A 377 -13.23 11.78 9.22
N ASP A 378 -12.67 12.64 10.07
CA ASP A 378 -11.77 13.71 9.68
C ASP A 378 -10.42 13.19 9.17
N ARG A 379 -9.92 12.07 9.72
CA ARG A 379 -8.73 11.35 9.22
C ARG A 379 -9.00 10.70 7.87
N THR A 380 -10.17 10.10 7.68
CA THR A 380 -10.62 9.55 6.38
C THR A 380 -10.71 10.63 5.31
N VAL A 381 -11.32 11.78 5.63
CA VAL A 381 -11.38 12.94 4.72
C VAL A 381 -9.97 13.45 4.40
N TRP A 382 -9.11 13.66 5.40
CA TRP A 382 -7.73 14.10 5.20
C TRP A 382 -6.93 13.14 4.29
N LEU A 383 -7.08 11.82 4.49
CA LEU A 383 -6.39 10.82 3.68
C LEU A 383 -6.90 10.84 2.23
N TRP A 384 -8.21 10.99 2.03
CA TRP A 384 -8.78 11.19 0.70
C TRP A 384 -8.35 12.49 0.03
N GLU A 385 -8.11 13.58 0.78
CA GLU A 385 -7.47 14.79 0.23
C GLU A 385 -6.05 14.48 -0.28
N GLN A 386 -5.28 13.63 0.40
CA GLN A 386 -3.94 13.23 -0.07
C GLN A 386 -4.01 12.35 -1.33
N ILE A 387 -4.87 11.32 -1.31
CA ILE A 387 -5.05 10.39 -2.43
C ILE A 387 -5.58 11.13 -3.67
N ALA A 388 -6.58 12.01 -3.51
CA ALA A 388 -7.08 12.84 -4.60
C ALA A 388 -5.98 13.77 -5.14
N SER A 389 -5.15 14.38 -4.28
CA SER A 389 -4.04 15.23 -4.72
C SER A 389 -3.01 14.46 -5.57
N ARG A 390 -2.74 13.18 -5.24
CA ARG A 390 -1.85 12.29 -6.00
C ARG A 390 -2.43 11.89 -7.36
N TYR A 391 -3.71 11.47 -7.40
CA TYR A 391 -4.29 10.84 -8.59
C TYR A 391 -5.15 11.74 -9.48
N LYS A 392 -5.46 12.99 -9.09
CA LYS A 392 -6.35 13.91 -9.84
C LYS A 392 -6.07 14.07 -11.34
N ASP A 393 -4.83 13.86 -11.79
CA ASP A 393 -4.40 13.99 -13.18
C ASP A 393 -4.15 12.62 -13.89
N ASN A 394 -4.30 11.49 -13.19
CA ASN A 394 -4.12 10.16 -13.76
C ASN A 394 -5.43 9.57 -14.30
N THR A 395 -5.65 9.69 -15.61
CA THR A 395 -6.88 9.23 -16.29
C THR A 395 -7.11 7.72 -16.33
N TRP A 396 -6.16 6.90 -15.86
CA TRP A 396 -6.35 5.44 -15.70
C TRP A 396 -6.93 5.07 -14.34
N VAL A 397 -6.95 6.01 -13.40
CA VAL A 397 -7.89 5.98 -12.28
C VAL A 397 -9.24 6.48 -12.83
N ALA A 398 -10.26 5.64 -12.80
CA ALA A 398 -11.63 6.07 -13.13
C ALA A 398 -12.21 6.89 -11.97
N GLY A 399 -11.75 6.61 -10.75
CA GLY A 399 -11.96 7.43 -9.57
C GLY A 399 -11.96 6.63 -8.27
N TYR A 400 -12.79 7.07 -7.34
CA TYR A 400 -12.61 6.78 -5.91
C TYR A 400 -13.88 6.18 -5.30
N ASN A 401 -13.73 5.14 -4.48
CA ASN A 401 -14.78 4.58 -3.65
C ASN A 401 -14.45 4.95 -2.19
N PRO A 402 -15.07 6.02 -1.62
CA PRO A 402 -14.53 6.66 -0.42
C PRO A 402 -14.62 5.84 0.88
N ILE A 403 -15.51 4.85 0.91
CA ILE A 403 -15.71 3.93 2.03
C ILE A 403 -16.46 2.68 1.52
N ASN A 404 -15.88 1.50 1.70
CA ASN A 404 -16.50 0.21 1.38
C ASN A 404 -17.58 -0.17 2.40
N GLU A 405 -18.69 -0.74 1.93
CA GLU A 405 -19.72 -1.43 2.71
C GLU A 405 -20.13 -0.75 4.04
N PRO A 406 -20.37 0.58 4.08
CA PRO A 406 -20.68 1.30 5.31
C PRO A 406 -21.91 0.71 6.03
N CYS A 407 -21.87 0.73 7.36
CA CYS A 407 -22.87 0.09 8.20
C CYS A 407 -23.21 0.98 9.42
N ASP A 408 -23.79 2.15 9.13
CA ASP A 408 -24.29 3.06 10.16
C ASP A 408 -25.64 2.55 10.72
N PRO A 409 -25.74 2.16 12.01
CA PRO A 409 -27.02 1.75 12.62
C PRO A 409 -28.05 2.87 12.71
N LEU A 410 -27.65 4.15 12.56
CA LEU A 410 -28.58 5.29 12.49
C LEU A 410 -28.98 5.62 11.04
N HIS A 411 -28.30 5.04 10.05
CA HIS A 411 -28.36 5.27 8.59
C HIS A 411 -28.15 6.71 8.10
N TRP A 412 -28.46 7.76 8.87
CA TRP A 412 -28.39 9.16 8.41
C TRP A 412 -26.97 9.74 8.41
N ARG A 413 -26.01 9.13 9.12
CA ARG A 413 -24.64 9.66 9.20
C ARG A 413 -23.85 9.38 7.94
N LEU A 414 -24.18 8.32 7.20
CA LEU A 414 -23.53 7.99 5.93
C LEU A 414 -23.80 9.07 4.85
N PRO A 415 -25.05 9.46 4.51
CA PRO A 415 -25.30 10.60 3.62
C PRO A 415 -24.63 11.91 4.08
N ALA A 416 -24.67 12.19 5.39
CA ALA A 416 -24.03 13.38 5.96
C ALA A 416 -22.49 13.34 5.89
N PHE A 417 -21.88 12.16 5.94
CA PHE A 417 -20.45 11.96 5.67
C PHE A 417 -20.14 12.12 4.18
N TYR A 418 -20.98 11.58 3.29
CA TYR A 418 -20.82 11.73 1.84
C TYR A 418 -20.87 13.19 1.39
N ASP A 419 -21.78 14.01 1.92
CA ASP A 419 -21.80 15.46 1.68
C ASP A 419 -20.48 16.16 2.06
N ARG A 420 -19.80 15.68 3.11
CA ARG A 420 -18.55 16.28 3.59
C ARG A 420 -17.34 15.85 2.77
N ILE A 421 -17.23 14.55 2.48
CA ILE A 421 -16.08 13.99 1.77
C ILE A 421 -16.12 14.29 0.27
N GLU A 422 -17.31 14.35 -0.34
CA GLU A 422 -17.45 14.81 -1.73
C GLU A 422 -16.94 16.24 -1.88
N ALA A 423 -17.39 17.17 -1.03
CA ALA A 423 -16.94 18.56 -1.07
C ALA A 423 -15.42 18.71 -0.85
N ALA A 424 -14.83 17.89 0.04
CA ALA A 424 -13.40 17.88 0.30
C ALA A 424 -12.59 17.36 -0.91
N ILE A 425 -12.97 16.20 -1.47
CA ILE A 425 -12.32 15.64 -2.67
C ILE A 425 -12.47 16.62 -3.85
N ARG A 426 -13.68 17.15 -4.09
CA ARG A 426 -13.97 18.03 -5.25
C ARG A 426 -13.19 19.34 -5.25
N LYS A 427 -12.77 19.83 -4.08
CA LYS A 427 -11.89 20.99 -3.94
C LYS A 427 -10.49 20.75 -4.54
N ILE A 428 -10.05 19.50 -4.61
CA ILE A 428 -8.73 19.07 -5.11
C ILE A 428 -8.87 18.42 -6.49
N ASP A 429 -9.92 17.62 -6.68
CA ASP A 429 -10.21 16.82 -7.87
C ASP A 429 -11.69 16.95 -8.29
N PRO A 430 -11.99 17.86 -9.23
CA PRO A 430 -13.34 18.02 -9.75
C PRO A 430 -13.75 16.97 -10.80
N ARG A 431 -12.86 16.04 -11.21
CA ARG A 431 -13.03 15.22 -12.42
C ARG A 431 -13.30 13.74 -12.17
N HIS A 432 -12.61 13.10 -11.23
CA HIS A 432 -12.76 11.66 -11.03
C HIS A 432 -14.14 11.29 -10.45
N ILE A 433 -14.70 10.15 -10.88
CA ILE A 433 -16.02 9.72 -10.45
C ILE A 433 -15.94 9.25 -8.98
N LEU A 434 -16.98 9.51 -8.19
CA LEU A 434 -17.12 8.91 -6.85
C LEU A 434 -18.05 7.70 -6.91
N TRP A 435 -17.56 6.52 -6.53
CA TRP A 435 -18.38 5.33 -6.27
C TRP A 435 -18.84 5.36 -4.82
N LEU A 436 -20.14 5.50 -4.61
CA LEU A 436 -20.75 5.66 -3.29
C LEU A 436 -21.58 4.43 -2.96
N ASP A 437 -21.14 3.66 -1.97
CA ASP A 437 -21.82 2.46 -1.49
C ASP A 437 -23.10 2.82 -0.72
N GLY A 438 -24.10 1.94 -0.82
CA GLY A 438 -25.26 1.98 0.08
C GLY A 438 -24.88 1.66 1.52
N ASN A 439 -25.76 2.00 2.47
CA ASN A 439 -25.62 1.53 3.84
C ASN A 439 -25.91 0.02 3.93
N THR A 440 -25.58 -0.57 5.08
CA THR A 440 -25.89 -1.97 5.39
C THR A 440 -25.20 -2.92 4.40
N PHE A 441 -23.89 -2.77 4.23
CA PHE A 441 -23.07 -3.49 3.23
C PHE A 441 -23.55 -3.26 1.78
N ALA A 442 -23.69 -2.00 1.38
CA ALA A 442 -24.15 -1.62 0.04
C ALA A 442 -25.52 -2.24 -0.37
N MET A 443 -26.42 -2.47 0.60
CA MET A 443 -27.75 -3.07 0.35
C MET A 443 -28.94 -2.11 0.50
N GLU A 444 -28.78 -0.96 1.16
CA GLU A 444 -29.88 -0.09 1.58
C GLU A 444 -29.59 1.41 1.41
N TRP A 445 -30.62 2.20 1.08
CA TRP A 445 -30.51 3.63 0.74
C TRP A 445 -31.32 4.56 1.65
N LYS A 446 -31.57 4.15 2.89
CA LYS A 446 -32.34 4.92 3.87
C LYS A 446 -31.65 6.26 4.18
N TYR A 447 -32.43 7.35 4.18
CA TYR A 447 -31.99 8.75 4.28
C TYR A 447 -31.16 9.31 3.11
N PHE A 448 -30.97 8.58 2.01
CA PHE A 448 -30.44 9.18 0.78
C PHE A 448 -31.56 9.92 0.04
N ASP A 449 -31.58 11.24 0.15
CA ASP A 449 -32.64 12.14 -0.36
C ASP A 449 -32.26 12.90 -1.65
N LYS A 450 -30.99 12.86 -2.05
CA LYS A 450 -30.43 13.51 -3.24
C LYS A 450 -29.30 12.68 -3.86
N LYS A 451 -28.96 12.98 -5.12
CA LYS A 451 -27.72 12.51 -5.76
C LYS A 451 -26.61 13.57 -5.72
N LEU A 452 -25.36 13.12 -5.59
CA LEU A 452 -24.16 13.94 -5.67
C LEU A 452 -23.66 14.06 -7.11
N PRO A 453 -22.93 15.14 -7.47
CA PRO A 453 -22.46 15.35 -8.84
C PRO A 453 -21.29 14.43 -9.19
N ASN A 454 -21.29 13.94 -10.43
CA ASN A 454 -20.25 13.05 -10.95
C ASN A 454 -19.99 11.83 -10.02
N ALA A 455 -21.08 11.19 -9.60
CA ALA A 455 -21.08 10.03 -8.71
C ALA A 455 -21.85 8.86 -9.32
N VAL A 456 -21.33 7.66 -9.09
CA VAL A 456 -21.96 6.37 -9.37
C VAL A 456 -22.32 5.75 -8.03
N TYR A 457 -23.50 5.15 -7.94
CA TYR A 457 -23.97 4.53 -6.71
C TYR A 457 -23.77 3.02 -6.82
N ALA A 458 -23.10 2.45 -5.83
CA ALA A 458 -22.68 1.06 -5.79
C ALA A 458 -23.60 0.24 -4.86
N LEU A 459 -24.01 -0.93 -5.35
CA LEU A 459 -24.64 -1.98 -4.55
C LEU A 459 -23.76 -3.23 -4.55
N HIS A 460 -23.85 -4.08 -3.53
CA HIS A 460 -23.21 -5.41 -3.52
C HIS A 460 -24.27 -6.51 -3.59
N ASP A 461 -24.24 -7.33 -4.65
CA ASP A 461 -25.25 -8.36 -4.92
C ASP A 461 -24.83 -9.80 -4.64
N TYR A 462 -24.43 -10.08 -3.41
CA TYR A 462 -24.34 -11.45 -2.91
C TYR A 462 -25.72 -12.10 -2.73
N THR A 463 -25.80 -13.40 -2.99
CA THR A 463 -26.96 -14.25 -2.75
C THR A 463 -26.55 -15.47 -1.93
N MET A 464 -27.36 -15.87 -0.94
CA MET A 464 -27.08 -17.07 -0.14
C MET A 464 -27.03 -18.35 -0.99
N MET A 465 -27.68 -18.37 -2.16
CA MET A 465 -27.56 -19.46 -3.15
C MET A 465 -26.13 -19.65 -3.69
N GLY A 466 -25.21 -18.71 -3.43
CA GLY A 466 -23.78 -18.82 -3.70
C GLY A 466 -22.93 -19.42 -2.56
N PHE A 467 -23.45 -19.61 -1.35
CA PHE A 467 -22.65 -19.91 -0.15
C PHE A 467 -22.88 -21.32 0.44
N PRO A 468 -21.92 -21.90 1.21
CA PRO A 468 -22.00 -23.30 1.65
C PRO A 468 -23.16 -23.64 2.62
N LYS A 469 -23.54 -22.73 3.54
CA LYS A 469 -24.73 -22.88 4.42
C LYS A 469 -26.04 -22.39 3.77
N GLY A 470 -26.03 -21.95 2.51
CA GLY A 470 -27.23 -21.42 1.82
C GLY A 470 -28.06 -22.48 1.09
N GLU A 471 -29.24 -22.08 0.62
CA GLU A 471 -30.12 -22.97 -0.17
C GLU A 471 -29.45 -23.38 -1.50
N LYS A 472 -29.73 -24.61 -1.97
CA LYS A 472 -29.19 -25.08 -3.25
C LYS A 472 -29.94 -24.42 -4.41
N PHE A 473 -29.20 -23.87 -5.37
CA PHE A 473 -29.78 -23.36 -6.61
C PHE A 473 -30.23 -24.51 -7.51
N THR A 474 -31.42 -24.36 -8.07
CA THR A 474 -32.07 -25.33 -8.99
C THR A 474 -32.44 -24.70 -10.33
N GLY A 475 -32.20 -23.39 -10.50
CA GLY A 475 -32.62 -22.66 -11.69
C GLY A 475 -34.13 -22.46 -11.82
N SER A 476 -34.91 -22.70 -10.77
CA SER A 476 -36.38 -22.55 -10.77
C SER A 476 -36.81 -21.11 -11.05
N THR A 477 -38.00 -20.94 -11.62
CA THR A 477 -38.59 -19.62 -11.91
C THR A 477 -38.68 -18.76 -10.66
N GLU A 478 -38.98 -19.36 -9.50
CA GLU A 478 -39.05 -18.66 -8.22
C GLU A 478 -37.67 -18.18 -7.74
N GLN A 479 -36.64 -19.03 -7.79
CA GLN A 479 -35.27 -18.64 -7.41
C GLN A 479 -34.70 -17.56 -8.34
N LYS A 480 -34.97 -17.65 -9.65
CA LYS A 480 -34.60 -16.61 -10.62
C LYS A 480 -35.31 -15.28 -10.34
N ALA A 481 -36.61 -15.32 -10.09
CA ALA A 481 -37.38 -14.12 -9.72
C ALA A 481 -36.94 -13.55 -8.36
N LYS A 482 -36.50 -14.38 -7.40
CA LYS A 482 -35.94 -13.96 -6.11
C LYS A 482 -34.63 -13.19 -6.29
N LEU A 483 -33.71 -13.70 -7.12
CA LEU A 483 -32.47 -13.00 -7.48
C LEU A 483 -32.75 -11.64 -8.12
N GLU A 484 -33.68 -11.60 -9.09
CA GLU A 484 -34.04 -10.36 -9.77
C GLU A 484 -34.69 -9.33 -8.82
N ARG A 485 -35.62 -9.76 -7.93
CA ARG A 485 -36.19 -8.88 -6.90
C ARG A 485 -35.12 -8.36 -5.92
N GLN A 486 -34.17 -9.21 -5.51
CA GLN A 486 -33.09 -8.83 -4.61
C GLN A 486 -32.21 -7.72 -5.23
N PHE A 487 -31.75 -7.91 -6.47
CA PHE A 487 -31.01 -6.90 -7.22
C PHE A 487 -31.82 -5.59 -7.33
N LEU A 488 -33.09 -5.67 -7.75
CA LEU A 488 -33.93 -4.48 -7.96
C LEU A 488 -34.17 -3.68 -6.68
N ARG A 489 -34.35 -4.35 -5.53
CA ARG A 489 -34.44 -3.69 -4.21
C ARG A 489 -33.16 -2.91 -3.90
N LYS A 490 -31.99 -3.54 -4.07
CA LYS A 490 -30.68 -2.88 -3.86
C LYS A 490 -30.41 -1.75 -4.86
N ALA A 491 -31.05 -1.77 -6.03
CA ALA A 491 -30.95 -0.74 -7.06
C ALA A 491 -31.97 0.42 -6.92
N GLU A 492 -32.85 0.41 -5.90
CA GLU A 492 -33.98 1.34 -5.78
C GLU A 492 -33.56 2.82 -5.92
N PHE A 493 -32.49 3.23 -5.24
CA PHE A 493 -32.00 4.61 -5.30
C PHE A 493 -31.59 5.03 -6.72
N MET A 494 -30.93 4.15 -7.47
CA MET A 494 -30.47 4.43 -8.82
C MET A 494 -31.63 4.52 -9.83
N TYR A 495 -32.73 3.81 -9.57
CA TYR A 495 -33.99 4.02 -10.29
C TYR A 495 -34.64 5.35 -9.92
N LYS A 496 -34.73 5.67 -8.63
CA LYS A 496 -35.36 6.90 -8.11
C LYS A 496 -34.67 8.17 -8.57
N PHE A 497 -33.34 8.18 -8.67
CA PHE A 497 -32.53 9.35 -9.02
C PHE A 497 -31.91 9.28 -10.43
N GLU A 498 -32.27 8.27 -11.23
CA GLU A 498 -31.79 8.07 -12.60
C GLU A 498 -30.25 8.14 -12.70
N THR A 499 -29.57 7.28 -11.94
CA THR A 499 -28.10 7.17 -11.96
C THR A 499 -27.62 5.88 -12.65
N PRO A 500 -26.34 5.81 -13.06
CA PRO A 500 -25.69 4.55 -13.39
C PRO A 500 -25.76 3.58 -12.21
N ILE A 501 -25.96 2.30 -12.49
CA ILE A 501 -25.89 1.23 -11.49
C ILE A 501 -24.54 0.54 -11.64
N TRP A 502 -23.83 0.42 -10.54
CA TRP A 502 -22.62 -0.38 -10.42
C TRP A 502 -22.83 -1.46 -9.36
N ASN A 503 -22.56 -2.71 -9.70
CA ASN A 503 -22.46 -3.78 -8.72
C ASN A 503 -20.99 -3.90 -8.28
N GLY A 504 -20.67 -3.41 -7.08
CA GLY A 504 -19.29 -3.38 -6.57
C GLY A 504 -18.72 -4.76 -6.32
N GLU A 505 -19.57 -5.68 -5.85
CA GLU A 505 -19.18 -7.04 -5.49
C GLU A 505 -20.34 -8.02 -5.62
N PHE A 506 -20.04 -9.20 -6.16
CA PHE A 506 -20.89 -10.38 -6.17
C PHE A 506 -20.02 -11.60 -6.45
N GLY A 507 -20.60 -12.79 -6.30
CA GLY A 507 -19.97 -14.05 -6.67
C GLY A 507 -20.32 -15.19 -5.73
N PRO A 508 -20.23 -16.45 -6.19
CA PRO A 508 -20.42 -17.62 -5.33
C PRO A 508 -19.09 -18.11 -4.73
N VAL A 509 -19.19 -18.84 -3.62
CA VAL A 509 -18.08 -19.59 -3.02
C VAL A 509 -18.11 -21.04 -3.54
N TYR A 510 -16.97 -21.51 -4.02
CA TYR A 510 -16.77 -22.82 -4.61
C TYR A 510 -16.32 -23.86 -3.57
N ALA A 511 -16.79 -25.08 -3.75
CA ALA A 511 -16.38 -26.25 -2.97
C ALA A 511 -14.97 -26.73 -3.37
N ASN A 512 -14.21 -27.19 -2.39
CA ASN A 512 -12.82 -27.60 -2.54
C ASN A 512 -12.73 -29.08 -2.98
N PRO A 513 -12.09 -29.41 -4.12
CA PRO A 513 -11.94 -30.79 -4.58
C PRO A 513 -11.29 -31.78 -3.59
N GLU A 514 -10.47 -31.30 -2.67
CA GLU A 514 -9.76 -32.11 -1.68
C GLU A 514 -10.56 -32.35 -0.39
N LEU A 515 -11.61 -31.55 -0.14
CA LEU A 515 -12.39 -31.58 1.11
C LEU A 515 -13.88 -31.89 0.91
N ASP A 516 -14.44 -31.63 -0.27
CA ASP A 516 -15.87 -31.71 -0.56
C ASP A 516 -16.14 -32.82 -1.60
N ALA A 517 -16.73 -33.94 -1.16
CA ALA A 517 -17.00 -35.08 -2.03
C ALA A 517 -17.82 -34.70 -3.29
N ASP A 518 -18.87 -33.90 -3.12
CA ASP A 518 -19.75 -33.44 -4.19
C ASP A 518 -19.28 -32.14 -4.89
N HIS A 519 -18.01 -31.75 -4.73
CA HIS A 519 -17.47 -30.46 -5.22
C HIS A 519 -17.86 -30.12 -6.66
N ALA A 520 -17.81 -31.09 -7.58
CA ALA A 520 -18.11 -30.88 -8.99
C ALA A 520 -19.59 -30.51 -9.21
N ALA A 521 -20.51 -31.18 -8.51
CA ALA A 521 -21.94 -30.90 -8.57
C ALA A 521 -22.30 -29.58 -7.87
N VAL A 522 -21.64 -29.27 -6.75
CA VAL A 522 -21.79 -27.96 -6.08
C VAL A 522 -21.30 -26.84 -7.00
N ASN A 523 -20.09 -26.96 -7.54
CA ASN A 523 -19.46 -25.92 -8.37
C ASN A 523 -20.22 -25.70 -9.68
N ALA A 524 -20.79 -26.74 -10.30
CA ALA A 524 -21.73 -26.59 -11.41
C ALA A 524 -22.89 -25.65 -11.04
N THR A 525 -23.60 -25.91 -9.92
CA THR A 525 -24.70 -25.03 -9.48
C THR A 525 -24.24 -23.62 -9.08
N ARG A 526 -22.97 -23.43 -8.67
CA ARG A 526 -22.40 -22.09 -8.43
C ARG A 526 -22.19 -21.32 -9.73
N TYR A 527 -21.72 -21.97 -10.79
CA TYR A 527 -21.64 -21.34 -12.12
C TYR A 527 -23.03 -20.99 -12.64
N ASP A 528 -24.05 -21.83 -12.42
CA ASP A 528 -25.43 -21.53 -12.80
C ASP A 528 -26.00 -20.29 -12.07
N VAL A 529 -25.70 -20.11 -10.77
CA VAL A 529 -26.06 -18.90 -10.00
C VAL A 529 -25.39 -17.66 -10.58
N LEU A 530 -24.07 -17.74 -10.82
CA LEU A 530 -23.27 -16.66 -11.38
C LEU A 530 -23.82 -16.20 -12.74
N SER A 531 -24.00 -17.12 -13.69
CA SER A 531 -24.54 -16.82 -15.01
C SER A 531 -25.98 -16.29 -14.94
N THR A 532 -26.78 -16.74 -13.97
CA THR A 532 -28.12 -16.18 -13.73
C THR A 532 -28.05 -14.71 -13.26
N GLN A 533 -27.12 -14.36 -12.36
CA GLN A 533 -26.94 -12.98 -11.91
C GLN A 533 -26.37 -12.09 -13.03
N LEU A 534 -25.37 -12.56 -13.78
CA LEU A 534 -24.84 -11.84 -14.94
C LEU A 534 -25.93 -11.59 -16.00
N GLY A 535 -26.80 -12.58 -16.26
CA GLY A 535 -27.97 -12.41 -17.14
C GLY A 535 -28.99 -11.36 -16.65
N ILE A 536 -29.12 -11.16 -15.34
CA ILE A 536 -29.90 -10.05 -14.77
C ILE A 536 -29.18 -8.71 -15.06
N TYR A 537 -27.87 -8.65 -14.85
CA TYR A 537 -27.09 -7.43 -15.10
C TYR A 537 -27.13 -7.02 -16.58
N ASP A 538 -27.09 -7.99 -17.50
CA ASP A 538 -27.28 -7.79 -18.93
C ASP A 538 -28.68 -7.30 -19.31
N LYS A 539 -29.72 -7.80 -18.65
CA LYS A 539 -31.12 -7.34 -18.85
C LYS A 539 -31.28 -5.88 -18.45
N TYR A 540 -30.59 -5.43 -17.41
CA TYR A 540 -30.67 -4.07 -16.87
C TYR A 540 -29.58 -3.11 -17.34
N LYS A 541 -28.59 -3.61 -18.08
CA LYS A 541 -27.41 -2.89 -18.58
C LYS A 541 -26.71 -2.12 -17.45
N ILE A 542 -26.30 -2.88 -16.42
CA ILE A 542 -25.50 -2.36 -15.31
C ILE A 542 -24.04 -2.78 -15.49
N HIS A 543 -23.14 -2.05 -14.85
CA HIS A 543 -21.73 -2.41 -14.76
C HIS A 543 -21.46 -3.18 -13.46
N TRP A 544 -20.37 -3.96 -13.42
CA TRP A 544 -20.10 -4.84 -12.28
C TRP A 544 -18.59 -5.07 -12.07
N SER A 545 -18.24 -5.47 -10.85
CA SER A 545 -16.95 -6.06 -10.49
C SER A 545 -17.18 -7.38 -9.78
N ILE A 546 -16.52 -8.43 -10.27
CA ILE A 546 -16.57 -9.75 -9.64
C ILE A 546 -15.71 -9.74 -8.38
N TRP A 547 -16.27 -10.22 -7.28
CA TRP A 547 -15.46 -10.63 -6.14
C TRP A 547 -15.09 -12.10 -6.35
N LEU A 548 -13.83 -12.48 -6.54
CA LEU A 548 -12.63 -11.64 -6.63
C LEU A 548 -11.64 -12.17 -7.67
N TYR A 549 -10.53 -11.44 -7.87
CA TYR A 549 -9.51 -11.82 -8.83
C TYR A 549 -8.69 -13.07 -8.40
N LYS A 550 -8.04 -13.03 -7.24
CA LYS A 550 -7.07 -14.07 -6.82
C LYS A 550 -7.22 -14.46 -5.35
N ASP A 551 -7.15 -15.75 -5.04
CA ASP A 551 -7.17 -16.28 -3.67
C ASP A 551 -6.46 -17.64 -3.52
N ILE A 552 -6.72 -18.36 -2.42
CA ILE A 552 -6.22 -19.71 -2.12
C ILE A 552 -7.10 -20.88 -2.60
N GLY A 553 -8.17 -20.61 -3.37
CA GLY A 553 -9.05 -21.62 -3.96
C GLY A 553 -10.54 -21.45 -3.71
N VAL A 554 -10.99 -20.35 -3.11
CA VAL A 554 -12.34 -20.19 -2.51
C VAL A 554 -13.38 -19.65 -3.51
N GLN A 555 -13.05 -18.55 -4.16
CA GLN A 555 -13.94 -17.72 -4.98
C GLN A 555 -13.23 -17.13 -6.22
N GLY A 556 -11.90 -17.00 -6.19
CA GLY A 556 -11.10 -16.28 -7.21
C GLY A 556 -11.20 -16.79 -8.66
N MET A 557 -11.09 -15.85 -9.61
CA MET A 557 -10.88 -16.10 -11.06
C MET A 557 -9.64 -16.95 -11.33
N VAL A 558 -8.57 -16.65 -10.60
CA VAL A 558 -7.38 -17.49 -10.45
C VAL A 558 -7.18 -17.80 -8.98
N HIS A 559 -6.47 -18.87 -8.67
CA HIS A 559 -6.12 -19.18 -7.29
C HIS A 559 -4.76 -19.87 -7.19
N THR A 560 -4.10 -19.78 -6.05
CA THR A 560 -2.87 -20.50 -5.80
C THR A 560 -3.08 -22.01 -5.98
N SER A 561 -2.08 -22.71 -6.52
CA SER A 561 -2.13 -24.17 -6.64
C SER A 561 -2.25 -24.84 -5.25
N PRO A 562 -3.08 -25.88 -5.06
CA PRO A 562 -3.08 -26.68 -3.82
C PRO A 562 -1.71 -27.27 -3.47
N ARG A 563 -0.86 -27.47 -4.49
CA ARG A 563 0.52 -27.98 -4.35
C ARG A 563 1.56 -26.88 -4.12
N SER A 564 1.17 -25.60 -4.12
CA SER A 564 2.07 -24.47 -3.89
C SER A 564 2.72 -24.52 -2.50
N ARG A 565 3.76 -23.71 -2.27
CA ARG A 565 4.40 -23.62 -0.96
C ARG A 565 3.45 -23.05 0.08
N TRP A 566 2.70 -22.01 -0.28
CA TRP A 566 1.69 -21.39 0.59
C TRP A 566 0.62 -22.40 1.03
N ASN A 567 -0.10 -23.02 0.09
CA ASN A 567 -1.22 -23.89 0.42
C ASN A 567 -0.79 -25.11 1.25
N ARG A 568 0.36 -25.72 0.93
CA ARG A 568 0.91 -26.82 1.74
C ARG A 568 1.27 -26.40 3.16
N THR A 569 1.78 -25.19 3.35
CA THR A 569 2.09 -24.64 4.69
C THR A 569 0.81 -24.40 5.49
N ILE A 570 -0.24 -23.82 4.89
CA ILE A 570 -1.46 -23.43 5.61
C ILE A 570 -2.54 -24.53 5.70
N ALA A 571 -2.46 -25.59 4.89
CA ALA A 571 -3.46 -26.66 4.82
C ALA A 571 -3.89 -27.25 6.19
N PRO A 572 -2.98 -27.54 7.14
CA PRO A 572 -3.38 -28.05 8.46
C PRO A 572 -4.28 -27.08 9.23
N PHE A 573 -4.06 -25.77 9.08
CA PHE A 573 -4.88 -24.76 9.72
C PHE A 573 -6.19 -24.49 8.97
N LEU A 574 -6.23 -24.62 7.64
CA LEU A 574 -7.48 -24.46 6.87
C LEU A 574 -8.57 -25.47 7.30
N VAL A 575 -8.19 -26.70 7.62
CA VAL A 575 -9.12 -27.71 8.18
C VAL A 575 -9.72 -27.19 9.49
N ARG A 576 -8.86 -26.78 10.42
CA ARG A 576 -9.25 -26.22 11.73
C ARG A 576 -10.08 -24.93 11.61
N LYS A 577 -9.74 -24.07 10.64
CA LYS A 577 -10.47 -22.82 10.32
C LYS A 577 -11.92 -23.13 9.90
N ARG A 578 -12.10 -24.15 9.06
CA ARG A 578 -13.41 -24.64 8.60
C ARG A 578 -14.20 -25.31 9.72
N GLU A 579 -13.57 -26.20 10.48
CA GLU A 579 -14.20 -26.90 11.63
C GLU A 579 -14.72 -25.92 12.69
N LEU A 580 -13.95 -24.87 12.99
CA LEU A 580 -14.29 -23.86 14.00
C LEU A 580 -15.08 -22.66 13.44
N GLN A 581 -15.40 -22.64 12.14
CA GLN A 581 -16.14 -21.54 11.48
C GLN A 581 -15.53 -20.15 11.71
N LEU A 582 -14.19 -20.02 11.64
CA LEU A 582 -13.45 -18.79 12.01
C LEU A 582 -13.58 -17.62 11.01
N ASP A 583 -14.26 -17.84 9.88
CA ASP A 583 -14.65 -16.79 8.93
C ASP A 583 -16.05 -17.06 8.37
N ALA A 584 -16.65 -16.06 7.70
CA ALA A 584 -18.03 -16.18 7.19
C ALA A 584 -18.13 -16.74 5.75
N TRP A 585 -17.08 -16.59 4.94
CA TRP A 585 -17.11 -16.94 3.51
C TRP A 585 -16.94 -18.45 3.32
N GLY A 586 -15.95 -19.05 3.99
CA GLY A 586 -15.68 -20.48 4.05
C GLY A 586 -16.50 -21.23 5.10
N ARG A 587 -17.63 -20.68 5.56
CA ARG A 587 -18.44 -21.26 6.64
C ARG A 587 -19.24 -22.48 6.16
N HIS A 588 -18.81 -23.68 6.54
CA HIS A 588 -19.57 -24.93 6.36
C HIS A 588 -20.31 -25.32 7.65
N PRO A 589 -21.38 -26.15 7.59
CA PRO A 589 -21.96 -26.79 8.77
C PRO A 589 -20.89 -27.51 9.60
N SER A 590 -20.93 -27.34 10.91
CA SER A 590 -19.99 -27.95 11.86
C SER A 590 -20.71 -28.31 13.14
N LYS A 591 -20.96 -29.61 13.31
CA LYS A 591 -21.64 -30.15 14.50
C LYS A 591 -20.98 -29.71 15.82
N GLN A 592 -19.65 -29.59 15.84
CA GLN A 592 -18.91 -29.13 17.02
C GLN A 592 -19.26 -27.68 17.40
N VAL A 593 -19.47 -26.81 16.42
CA VAL A 593 -19.88 -25.41 16.65
C VAL A 593 -21.37 -25.34 16.95
N GLU A 594 -22.20 -26.02 16.15
CA GLU A 594 -23.67 -26.01 16.27
C GLU A 594 -24.15 -26.61 17.61
N ASP A 595 -23.53 -27.68 18.12
CA ASP A 595 -23.82 -28.25 19.45
C ASP A 595 -23.57 -27.28 20.63
N VAL A 596 -22.81 -26.19 20.41
CA VAL A 596 -22.49 -25.16 21.42
C VAL A 596 -23.24 -23.85 21.16
N VAL A 597 -23.30 -23.42 19.90
CA VAL A 597 -23.90 -22.14 19.49
C VAL A 597 -25.43 -22.22 19.49
N ASP A 598 -26.04 -23.29 18.99
CA ASP A 598 -27.50 -23.37 18.86
C ASP A 598 -28.22 -23.33 20.22
N PRO A 599 -27.76 -24.04 21.28
CA PRO A 599 -28.34 -23.91 22.62
C PRO A 599 -28.17 -22.51 23.22
N LEU A 600 -27.06 -21.83 22.92
CA LEU A 600 -26.82 -20.45 23.36
C LEU A 600 -27.76 -19.47 22.66
N VAL A 601 -27.91 -19.58 21.33
CA VAL A 601 -28.84 -18.78 20.53
C VAL A 601 -30.27 -18.99 21.00
N ALA A 602 -30.71 -20.24 21.19
CA ALA A 602 -32.05 -20.57 21.70
C ALA A 602 -32.28 -20.10 23.16
N TRP A 603 -31.23 -19.93 23.96
CA TRP A 603 -31.32 -19.24 25.26
C TRP A 603 -31.46 -17.73 25.09
N ILE A 604 -30.62 -17.09 24.26
CA ILE A 604 -30.65 -15.64 23.98
C ILE A 604 -32.01 -15.22 23.44
N ASP A 605 -32.51 -15.87 22.38
CA ASP A 605 -33.79 -15.52 21.76
C ASP A 605 -34.99 -15.68 22.71
N ARG A 606 -34.86 -16.53 23.72
CA ARG A 606 -35.88 -16.71 24.78
C ARG A 606 -35.81 -15.62 25.85
N VAL A 607 -34.62 -15.19 26.26
CA VAL A 607 -34.45 -14.21 27.37
C VAL A 607 -34.39 -12.77 26.89
N ALA A 608 -34.02 -12.52 25.63
CA ALA A 608 -33.92 -11.22 25.02
C ALA A 608 -34.41 -11.27 23.55
N PRO A 609 -35.74 -11.42 23.28
CA PRO A 609 -36.28 -11.60 21.93
C PRO A 609 -35.99 -10.48 20.91
N THR A 610 -35.49 -9.33 21.37
CA THR A 610 -34.98 -8.23 20.53
C THR A 610 -33.58 -8.51 19.95
N SER A 611 -32.96 -9.64 20.28
CA SER A 611 -31.73 -10.19 19.67
C SER A 611 -31.84 -10.28 18.14
N ALA A 612 -32.95 -10.82 17.65
CA ALA A 612 -33.25 -10.98 16.23
C ALA A 612 -33.55 -9.65 15.50
N GLN A 613 -33.53 -8.52 16.21
CA GLN A 613 -33.76 -7.17 15.68
C GLN A 613 -32.50 -6.28 15.76
N GLN A 614 -31.36 -6.83 16.20
CA GLN A 614 -30.11 -6.07 16.26
C GLN A 614 -29.58 -5.80 14.85
N TYR A 615 -29.23 -4.53 14.60
CA TYR A 615 -28.56 -4.14 13.37
C TYR A 615 -27.20 -4.88 13.24
N PRO A 616 -26.77 -5.30 12.04
CA PRO A 616 -27.42 -5.18 10.72
C PRO A 616 -28.71 -6.00 10.56
N THR A 617 -29.73 -5.39 9.95
CA THR A 617 -31.10 -5.94 9.81
C THR A 617 -31.20 -7.34 9.19
N PRO A 618 -30.33 -7.79 8.25
CA PRO A 618 -30.40 -9.15 7.70
C PRO A 618 -29.76 -10.24 8.58
N TRP A 619 -29.32 -9.92 9.80
CA TRP A 619 -28.59 -10.86 10.66
C TRP A 619 -29.43 -11.32 11.86
N HIS A 620 -29.88 -12.56 11.81
CA HIS A 620 -30.43 -13.24 12.98
C HIS A 620 -29.37 -13.48 14.05
N THR A 621 -29.82 -13.76 15.27
CA THR A 621 -29.00 -13.98 16.48
C THR A 621 -27.87 -15.00 16.26
N GLU A 622 -28.11 -16.07 15.51
CA GLU A 622 -27.07 -17.07 15.19
C GLU A 622 -25.86 -16.45 14.48
N ARG A 623 -26.10 -15.55 13.51
CA ARG A 623 -25.02 -14.89 12.76
C ARG A 623 -24.30 -13.85 13.61
N GLN A 624 -25.04 -13.09 14.41
CA GLN A 624 -24.50 -12.14 15.39
C GLN A 624 -23.55 -12.84 16.38
N ILE A 625 -24.01 -13.93 17.00
CA ILE A 625 -23.26 -14.70 18.01
C ILE A 625 -22.07 -15.45 17.39
N THR A 626 -22.24 -16.09 16.23
CA THR A 626 -21.13 -16.72 15.50
C THR A 626 -20.05 -15.71 15.15
N ARG A 627 -20.42 -14.47 14.78
CA ARG A 627 -19.44 -13.41 14.49
C ARG A 627 -18.65 -13.01 15.72
N LEU A 628 -19.34 -12.69 16.81
CA LEU A 628 -18.71 -12.30 18.08
C LEU A 628 -17.75 -13.37 18.61
N ILE A 629 -18.21 -14.63 18.66
CA ILE A 629 -17.48 -15.73 19.30
C ILE A 629 -16.44 -16.33 18.36
N ASN A 630 -16.83 -16.80 17.17
CA ASN A 630 -15.95 -17.58 16.30
C ASN A 630 -15.07 -16.69 15.42
N GLN A 631 -15.64 -15.63 14.84
CA GLN A 631 -15.00 -14.85 13.78
C GLN A 631 -14.22 -13.63 14.29
N ILE A 632 -14.55 -13.14 15.49
CA ILE A 632 -13.79 -12.09 16.20
C ILE A 632 -12.94 -12.69 17.32
N TRP A 633 -13.54 -13.25 18.37
CA TRP A 633 -12.78 -13.65 19.57
C TRP A 633 -11.89 -14.88 19.34
N LEU A 634 -12.47 -16.01 18.94
CA LEU A 634 -11.75 -17.28 18.77
C LEU A 634 -10.72 -17.20 17.63
N SER A 635 -11.06 -16.51 16.54
CA SER A 635 -10.13 -16.26 15.43
C SER A 635 -8.90 -15.47 15.91
N THR A 636 -9.08 -14.45 16.77
CA THR A 636 -8.00 -13.69 17.42
C THR A 636 -7.11 -14.60 18.27
N CYS A 637 -7.69 -15.51 19.06
CA CYS A 637 -6.94 -16.46 19.87
C CYS A 637 -6.04 -17.42 19.05
N LEU A 638 -6.33 -17.61 17.77
CA LEU A 638 -5.66 -18.57 16.89
C LEU A 638 -4.66 -17.92 15.90
N GLN A 639 -4.48 -16.59 15.94
CA GLN A 639 -3.50 -15.85 15.12
C GLN A 639 -2.06 -16.38 15.29
N ASP A 640 -1.62 -16.53 16.55
CA ASP A 640 -0.30 -17.06 16.90
C ASP A 640 -0.14 -18.55 16.52
N GLU A 641 -1.23 -19.29 16.37
CA GLU A 641 -1.19 -20.67 15.87
C GLU A 641 -0.93 -20.70 14.35
N PHE A 642 -1.65 -19.86 13.59
CA PHE A 642 -1.43 -19.70 12.15
C PHE A 642 -0.03 -19.16 11.83
N ALA A 643 0.42 -18.11 12.53
CA ALA A 643 1.71 -17.48 12.24
C ALA A 643 2.90 -18.42 12.47
N ARG A 644 2.82 -19.35 13.44
CA ARG A 644 3.87 -20.34 13.72
C ARG A 644 4.08 -21.37 12.61
N LEU A 645 3.18 -21.49 11.64
CA LEU A 645 3.40 -22.29 10.43
C LEU A 645 4.59 -21.77 9.59
N PHE A 646 4.98 -20.50 9.79
CA PHE A 646 6.10 -19.85 9.12
C PHE A 646 7.34 -19.71 10.03
N GLU A 647 7.30 -20.28 11.25
CA GLU A 647 8.41 -20.21 12.20
C GLU A 647 9.66 -20.91 11.65
N GLY A 648 10.82 -20.26 11.78
CA GLY A 648 12.10 -20.78 11.29
C GLY A 648 12.33 -20.67 9.77
N MET A 649 11.32 -20.34 8.96
CA MET A 649 11.47 -20.21 7.50
C MET A 649 12.59 -19.25 7.09
N SER A 650 13.38 -19.62 6.08
CA SER A 650 14.40 -18.77 5.47
C SER A 650 13.78 -17.66 4.60
N PHE A 651 14.60 -16.73 4.11
CA PHE A 651 14.13 -15.78 3.09
C PHE A 651 13.72 -16.48 1.78
N GLU A 652 14.34 -17.61 1.46
CA GLU A 652 14.05 -18.41 0.26
C GLU A 652 12.70 -19.13 0.40
N ASP A 653 12.42 -19.73 1.57
CA ASP A 653 11.11 -20.30 1.90
C ASP A 653 9.99 -19.25 1.83
N LEU A 654 10.26 -18.04 2.31
CA LEU A 654 9.31 -16.94 2.31
C LEU A 654 9.08 -16.37 0.89
N ASP A 655 10.10 -16.34 0.03
CA ASP A 655 9.94 -15.99 -1.39
C ASP A 655 9.12 -17.06 -2.12
N GLU A 656 9.33 -18.35 -1.85
CA GLU A 656 8.53 -19.45 -2.42
C GLU A 656 7.06 -19.40 -1.95
N CYS A 657 6.83 -19.12 -0.65
CA CYS A 657 5.50 -18.83 -0.10
C CYS A 657 4.83 -17.64 -0.79
N ALA A 658 5.55 -16.53 -0.98
CA ALA A 658 5.02 -15.33 -1.63
C ALA A 658 4.75 -15.57 -3.13
N ARG A 659 5.69 -16.22 -3.83
CA ARG A 659 5.62 -16.57 -5.27
C ARG A 659 4.52 -17.57 -5.59
N SER A 660 4.00 -18.29 -4.60
CA SER A 660 2.79 -19.12 -4.76
C SER A 660 1.58 -18.34 -5.29
N PHE A 661 1.58 -17.00 -5.17
CA PHE A 661 0.58 -16.09 -5.72
C PHE A 661 0.94 -15.46 -7.07
N ALA A 662 2.13 -15.71 -7.63
CA ALA A 662 2.46 -15.29 -8.99
C ALA A 662 1.52 -15.96 -9.99
N PHE A 663 1.15 -15.25 -11.07
CA PHE A 663 0.18 -15.75 -12.05
C PHE A 663 0.56 -17.13 -12.61
N GLU A 664 1.85 -17.34 -12.85
CA GLU A 664 2.43 -18.56 -13.40
C GLU A 664 2.33 -19.78 -12.48
N GLU A 665 2.19 -19.56 -11.16
CA GLU A 665 2.01 -20.60 -10.13
C GLU A 665 0.52 -20.81 -9.76
N CYS A 666 -0.37 -19.98 -10.32
CA CYS A 666 -1.81 -20.03 -10.09
C CYS A 666 -2.53 -20.96 -11.08
N VAL A 667 -3.69 -21.45 -10.66
CA VAL A 667 -4.64 -22.24 -11.44
C VAL A 667 -5.81 -21.35 -11.82
N GLN A 668 -6.27 -21.44 -13.08
CA GLN A 668 -7.43 -20.68 -13.56
C GLN A 668 -8.74 -21.40 -13.25
N ARG A 669 -9.75 -20.66 -12.79
CA ARG A 669 -11.11 -21.18 -12.56
C ARG A 669 -11.94 -21.08 -13.86
N GLU A 670 -11.70 -22.01 -14.77
CA GLU A 670 -12.29 -22.04 -16.13
C GLU A 670 -13.79 -21.75 -16.21
N GLY A 671 -14.60 -22.30 -15.30
CA GLY A 671 -16.06 -22.08 -15.29
C GLY A 671 -16.47 -20.65 -14.90
N LEU A 672 -15.73 -20.03 -13.97
CA LEU A 672 -15.93 -18.63 -13.57
C LEU A 672 -15.48 -17.72 -14.70
N ASN A 673 -14.24 -17.92 -15.19
CA ASN A 673 -13.64 -17.09 -16.21
C ASN A 673 -14.46 -17.09 -17.51
N ARG A 674 -15.01 -18.24 -17.90
CA ARG A 674 -15.91 -18.35 -19.06
C ARG A 674 -17.21 -17.57 -18.87
N ALA A 675 -17.87 -17.71 -17.72
CA ALA A 675 -19.11 -16.97 -17.44
C ALA A 675 -18.85 -15.44 -17.45
N LEU A 676 -17.73 -14.98 -16.91
CA LEU A 676 -17.35 -13.57 -16.98
C LEU A 676 -17.06 -13.10 -18.42
N GLU A 677 -16.37 -13.92 -19.21
CA GLU A 677 -16.01 -13.64 -20.61
C GLU A 677 -17.25 -13.63 -21.54
N GLU A 678 -18.24 -14.49 -21.30
CA GLU A 678 -19.54 -14.49 -22.00
C GLU A 678 -20.35 -13.19 -21.75
N HIS A 679 -20.09 -12.51 -20.64
CA HIS A 679 -20.79 -11.31 -20.19
C HIS A 679 -19.89 -10.04 -20.14
N SER A 680 -18.66 -10.08 -20.68
CA SER A 680 -17.72 -8.93 -20.65
C SER A 680 -17.96 -7.92 -21.77
N ALA A 681 -18.68 -8.31 -22.83
CA ALA A 681 -18.93 -7.47 -23.98
C ALA A 681 -19.79 -6.25 -23.61
N VAL A 682 -19.38 -5.06 -24.08
CA VAL A 682 -20.18 -3.82 -23.94
C VAL A 682 -21.04 -3.68 -25.20
N PRO A 683 -22.36 -3.98 -25.14
CA PRO A 683 -23.22 -3.86 -26.31
C PRO A 683 -23.49 -2.38 -26.62
N GLU A 684 -23.51 -2.03 -27.91
CA GLU A 684 -24.05 -0.73 -28.34
C GLU A 684 -25.52 -0.62 -27.91
N LEU A 685 -25.85 0.44 -27.18
CA LEU A 685 -27.23 0.73 -26.80
C LEU A 685 -27.96 1.37 -27.98
N ALA A 686 -29.06 0.75 -28.42
CA ALA A 686 -30.00 1.39 -29.34
C ALA A 686 -30.52 2.70 -28.75
N ALA A 687 -30.67 3.75 -29.56
CA ALA A 687 -31.01 5.10 -29.09
C ALA A 687 -32.37 5.18 -28.36
N ASP A 688 -33.28 4.26 -28.67
CA ASP A 688 -34.59 4.09 -28.05
C ASP A 688 -34.59 3.15 -26.84
N TRP A 689 -33.48 2.47 -26.52
CA TRP A 689 -33.41 1.56 -25.37
C TRP A 689 -33.69 2.28 -24.05
N ARG A 690 -34.48 1.64 -23.19
CA ARG A 690 -34.80 2.11 -21.84
C ARG A 690 -34.63 0.95 -20.86
N ARG A 691 -34.04 1.24 -19.70
CA ARG A 691 -33.92 0.28 -18.59
C ARG A 691 -35.32 -0.24 -18.22
N PRO A 692 -35.55 -1.56 -18.09
CA PRO A 692 -36.86 -2.08 -17.72
C PRO A 692 -37.33 -1.48 -16.39
N ALA A 693 -38.59 -1.07 -16.32
CA ALA A 693 -39.09 -0.31 -15.17
C ALA A 693 -39.16 -1.16 -13.89
N TYR A 694 -38.61 -0.64 -12.80
CA TYR A 694 -38.86 -1.16 -11.46
C TYR A 694 -40.23 -0.66 -10.96
N LYS A 695 -41.06 -1.59 -10.49
CA LYS A 695 -42.25 -1.29 -9.68
C LYS A 695 -42.17 -2.16 -8.42
N PRO A 696 -41.93 -1.60 -7.23
CA PRO A 696 -42.00 -2.38 -6.00
C PRO A 696 -43.41 -2.95 -5.83
N SER A 697 -43.51 -4.24 -5.55
CA SER A 697 -44.78 -4.96 -5.40
C SER A 697 -45.50 -4.63 -4.09
N ASP A 698 -44.76 -4.38 -3.02
CA ASP A 698 -45.30 -4.03 -1.70
C ASP A 698 -44.31 -3.14 -0.91
N PRO A 699 -44.75 -2.04 -0.28
CA PRO A 699 -43.91 -1.25 0.63
C PRO A 699 -43.36 -2.02 1.84
N GLN A 700 -43.97 -3.16 2.24
CA GLN A 700 -43.45 -4.02 3.31
C GLN A 700 -42.32 -4.95 2.83
N GLU A 701 -42.25 -5.30 1.54
CA GLU A 701 -41.13 -6.08 0.96
C GLU A 701 -39.81 -5.27 0.89
N ALA A 702 -39.86 -3.95 1.11
CA ALA A 702 -38.67 -3.11 1.21
C ALA A 702 -37.86 -3.35 2.50
N ILE A 703 -38.40 -4.04 3.51
CA ILE A 703 -37.77 -4.29 4.81
C ILE A 703 -37.90 -5.77 5.21
N GLY A 704 -36.79 -6.53 5.15
CA GLY A 704 -36.69 -7.95 5.53
C GLY A 704 -36.69 -8.88 4.31
N VAL A 705 -35.79 -9.86 4.18
CA VAL A 705 -35.02 -10.66 5.15
C VAL A 705 -33.57 -10.80 4.68
#